data_AF-A0A7G9RUM1-F1
#
_entry.id   AF-A0A7G9RUM1-F1
#
_cell.length_a   1.000
_cell.length_b   1.000
_cell.length_c   1.000
_cell.angle_alpha   90.00
_cell.angle_beta   90.00
_cell.angle_gamma   90.00
#
_symmetry.space_group_name_H-M   'P 1'
#
loop_
_entity.id
_entity.type
_entity.pdbx_description
1 polymer ?
#
loop_
_entity_poly.entity_id
_entity_poly.type
_entity_poly.pdbx_seq_one_letter_code
_entity_poly.pdbx_strand_id
1 'polypeptide(L)'
;MSNPFNGLLHRWFIYLMAALVAGLGVGVAHATLPEWKLPGAVIQDLAEQPGVPLGQFELPVQLVNLGGRAEGEIRFDVLSASMGRTSALRLPATRFASQPGGDTTVRVRPSFEEEGMYRVRADVKADSFQVAVYFWLLLKDGRVYYSSDAGNIVSAMAAYQLRNHAQLQALQRKAATASVQQKQRSTGETPVLERPISELLSAEDLKQYQQIWRSEADAISSTIPRRAEATGSKSLAKATALAQGDIVTLKIRWPVDASYTQFLPLEGARIAVVNLAQVQDPSDPEQGKFTSGQLDANGEFKFTVPVNDLKYRVWLIGEHEKFKVQVHNSASGLSEALRLRLDQVTAVDIIPGQPPFGYSSEYAQAWSVFQAMYELSEHAVTATGAGTVPQLSVVRTNFPMPGNGAAYDPNDDSINVDALQSYYWDVMAHEYGHAISRTNQSIIGVGGAHTLGNQYDNGANTATFQNKQQSNRLALEEAFASWFATSYWKSSKYANRVPHVGDDRFDGAATGGGTGGFSLEDSGTLNGVSNVYGEDSEAAVARFMWDMTDAGEEPNARAGCSKYCKESMQVPLQALMPNAITGKNLDGFNGFYQRAYQVHVGSAAGALDNVGAVSAESVEKALQIGAVSAEFGMGANINTTYNPDPFRDIDAPTRRNLDSDPVVLRWAQHKTGSMPGLDRFELLFYSEALDQLLVKLDTGTLNTANNSYQYVMPRAQVQAIVNALQKTGYKPEYKVVLVVKGTASGSGAAGGVVQTGPYYGNAEVFSVQLGDEKKFATIAVDSSGSNVDTDPGNLRIQAAHSMLAKMAARNANIMTGAEQGRLLSVAALDFDSAVSVIADFSDPKVLADGNAFQGIDSNGGTDIAAAVRRSTAMLTGMRPTPHPPVHDANTPRMYMLTDMDNNDGPAAVQTAIREATAANVQVHLGHLTPVTTKSAASGAQLHGEPAKKLTKVAERLDGMIAAILEGGGSYTSFENPASQAAWVDLMDELSQSPPFTRTRVNLPLDVKFYGFAQNTGTPEPTFVFTAPRSGQVTITMDGKGSFVPDLQVGGVGGQTSLGRDLYALPFNVVQGQTYQISINEPGAAAGLYSIVLRQTLVASPSMVLAAIADVEEGSAPQVSGTTAYVADGSIVRLTFTSLTKAVTTVDATITANAFSATGPADLPKGGVTVMAEIAGSGIAPQTQTFTVQAKAAPPAQATPVPVDHPLALGALAVMIAGFAARGQRRVKQR
;
A
#
# COMPACT_ATOMS: atom_id res chain seq x y z
N MET A 1 -48.48 63.61 -21.31
CA MET A 1 -47.72 63.49 -20.04
C MET A 1 -48.00 62.10 -19.48
N SER A 2 -47.61 60.96 -20.06
CA SER A 2 -46.30 60.49 -20.55
C SER A 2 -45.21 60.53 -19.49
N ASN A 3 -44.95 59.38 -18.84
CA ASN A 3 -43.58 58.92 -18.66
C ASN A 3 -43.51 57.41 -19.01
N PRO A 4 -42.66 56.97 -19.96
CA PRO A 4 -42.74 55.66 -20.61
C PRO A 4 -41.57 54.78 -20.15
N PHE A 5 -41.76 53.94 -19.13
CA PHE A 5 -40.71 53.01 -18.69
C PHE A 5 -41.11 51.53 -18.66
N ASN A 6 -42.41 51.21 -18.62
CA ASN A 6 -42.85 49.80 -18.57
C ASN A 6 -43.18 49.18 -19.94
N GLY A 7 -43.36 49.99 -20.99
CA GLY A 7 -43.62 49.48 -22.35
C GLY A 7 -42.37 49.07 -23.14
N LEU A 8 -41.21 49.66 -22.82
CA LEU A 8 -39.93 49.37 -23.49
C LEU A 8 -39.22 48.17 -22.87
N LEU A 9 -39.28 47.96 -21.55
CA LEU A 9 -38.67 46.79 -20.90
C LEU A 9 -39.36 45.48 -21.30
N HIS A 10 -40.68 45.47 -21.52
CA HIS A 10 -41.39 44.26 -21.93
C HIS A 10 -41.18 43.93 -23.42
N ARG A 11 -41.04 44.94 -24.28
CA ARG A 11 -40.68 44.73 -25.70
C ARG A 11 -39.20 44.39 -25.88
N TRP A 12 -38.29 44.95 -25.09
CA TRP A 12 -36.89 44.50 -25.08
C TRP A 12 -36.75 43.09 -24.51
N PHE A 13 -37.52 42.68 -23.49
CA PHE A 13 -37.49 41.29 -23.04
C PHE A 13 -38.04 40.30 -24.08
N ILE A 14 -39.05 40.69 -24.87
CA ILE A 14 -39.63 39.83 -25.92
C ILE A 14 -38.74 39.81 -27.17
N TYR A 15 -38.08 40.91 -27.55
CA TYR A 15 -37.12 40.92 -28.66
C TYR A 15 -35.75 40.36 -28.26
N LEU A 16 -35.33 40.47 -26.99
CA LEU A 16 -34.13 39.79 -26.47
C LEU A 16 -34.42 38.31 -26.25
N MET A 17 -35.65 37.90 -25.87
CA MET A 17 -36.06 36.49 -25.90
C MET A 17 -36.28 35.97 -27.32
N ALA A 18 -36.74 36.77 -28.29
CA ALA A 18 -36.87 36.33 -29.67
C ALA A 18 -35.52 36.34 -30.43
N ALA A 19 -34.58 37.20 -30.05
CA ALA A 19 -33.20 37.19 -30.53
C ALA A 19 -32.31 36.20 -29.75
N LEU A 20 -32.61 35.90 -28.49
CA LEU A 20 -32.10 34.69 -27.83
C LEU A 20 -32.71 33.48 -28.51
N VAL A 21 -34.00 33.38 -28.78
CA VAL A 21 -34.60 32.18 -29.41
C VAL A 21 -34.23 32.01 -30.89
N ALA A 22 -33.80 33.07 -31.59
CA ALA A 22 -33.26 32.99 -32.95
C ALA A 22 -31.71 32.96 -33.03
N GLY A 23 -31.00 33.26 -31.94
CA GLY A 23 -29.54 33.16 -31.79
C GLY A 23 -29.08 31.97 -30.93
N LEU A 24 -30.00 31.37 -30.17
CA LEU A 24 -29.93 30.05 -29.55
C LEU A 24 -30.38 29.01 -30.57
N GLY A 25 -29.72 29.00 -31.74
CA GLY A 25 -29.59 27.76 -32.49
C GLY A 25 -28.87 26.80 -31.56
N VAL A 26 -29.63 25.98 -30.83
CA VAL A 26 -29.13 24.86 -30.03
C VAL A 26 -28.60 23.83 -31.03
N GLY A 27 -27.45 24.14 -31.62
CA GLY A 27 -26.55 23.16 -32.20
C GLY A 27 -25.90 22.43 -31.03
N VAL A 28 -26.66 21.55 -30.38
CA VAL A 28 -26.09 20.61 -29.41
C VAL A 28 -25.51 19.48 -30.25
N ALA A 29 -24.22 19.62 -30.50
CA ALA A 29 -23.41 18.62 -31.17
C ALA A 29 -23.47 17.31 -30.39
N HIS A 30 -23.61 16.23 -31.14
CA HIS A 30 -23.45 14.88 -30.66
C HIS A 30 -21.99 14.72 -30.21
N ALA A 31 -21.76 13.91 -29.18
CA ALA A 31 -20.42 13.47 -28.82
C ALA A 31 -20.08 12.23 -29.66
N THR A 32 -20.05 12.37 -30.98
CA THR A 32 -18.79 12.18 -31.69
C THR A 32 -17.65 12.98 -31.05
N LEU A 33 -16.49 12.34 -30.93
CA LEU A 33 -15.20 12.97 -30.63
C LEU A 33 -15.16 14.39 -31.24
N PRO A 34 -14.67 15.45 -30.55
CA PRO A 34 -14.33 16.68 -31.24
C PRO A 34 -13.42 16.29 -32.38
N GLU A 35 -13.96 16.50 -33.57
CA GLU A 35 -13.51 15.87 -34.79
C GLU A 35 -12.06 16.32 -35.01
N TRP A 36 -11.11 15.48 -34.61
CA TRP A 36 -9.74 15.52 -35.10
C TRP A 36 -9.83 15.10 -36.55
N LYS A 37 -10.22 16.10 -37.33
CA LYS A 37 -10.30 16.10 -38.76
C LYS A 37 -8.86 16.00 -39.24
N LEU A 38 -8.38 14.76 -39.32
CA LEU A 38 -7.10 14.46 -39.97
C LEU A 38 -7.25 14.81 -41.46
N PRO A 39 -6.19 15.36 -42.07
CA PRO A 39 -6.21 15.67 -43.49
C PRO A 39 -6.47 14.40 -44.30
N GLY A 40 -7.43 14.47 -45.22
CA GLY A 40 -7.96 13.31 -45.93
C GLY A 40 -8.44 13.64 -47.33
N ALA A 41 -8.98 12.63 -48.01
CA ALA A 41 -9.63 12.77 -49.31
C ALA A 41 -11.02 12.16 -49.28
N VAL A 42 -11.98 12.76 -49.99
CA VAL A 42 -13.36 12.28 -50.12
C VAL A 42 -13.90 12.51 -51.52
N ILE A 43 -14.76 11.60 -51.98
CA ILE A 43 -15.65 11.81 -53.11
C ILE A 43 -17.01 12.18 -52.53
N GLN A 44 -17.46 13.41 -52.80
CA GLN A 44 -18.71 13.88 -52.24
C GLN A 44 -19.90 13.20 -52.92
N ASP A 45 -20.69 12.47 -52.12
CA ASP A 45 -21.94 11.90 -52.58
C ASP A 45 -23.00 12.98 -52.79
N LEU A 46 -23.76 12.80 -53.86
CA LEU A 46 -24.85 13.70 -54.24
C LEU A 46 -26.18 13.03 -53.90
N ALA A 47 -27.02 13.70 -53.09
CA ALA A 47 -28.33 13.19 -52.70
C ALA A 47 -29.27 12.97 -53.90
N GLU A 48 -29.16 13.79 -54.94
CA GLU A 48 -29.88 13.65 -56.21
C GLU A 48 -28.90 13.80 -57.37
N GLN A 49 -28.95 12.87 -58.34
CA GLN A 49 -28.06 12.90 -59.50
C GLN A 49 -28.82 12.89 -60.84
N PRO A 50 -28.91 14.03 -61.56
CA PRO A 50 -29.36 14.05 -62.96
C PRO A 50 -28.33 13.46 -63.94
N GLY A 51 -27.10 13.20 -63.48
CA GLY A 51 -25.95 12.86 -64.32
C GLY A 51 -25.38 14.09 -65.03
N VAL A 52 -24.05 14.13 -65.20
CA VAL A 52 -23.34 15.23 -65.88
C VAL A 52 -23.02 14.79 -67.31
N PRO A 53 -23.27 15.60 -68.35
CA PRO A 53 -22.86 15.26 -69.71
C PRO A 53 -21.37 14.93 -69.78
N LEU A 54 -20.98 13.84 -70.44
CA LEU A 54 -19.60 13.33 -70.46
C LEU A 54 -18.56 14.40 -70.82
N GLY A 55 -18.85 15.27 -71.79
CA GLY A 55 -17.94 16.35 -72.21
C GLY A 55 -17.77 17.49 -71.19
N GLN A 56 -18.58 17.53 -70.14
CA GLN A 56 -18.56 18.54 -69.08
C GLN A 56 -18.14 17.96 -67.73
N PHE A 57 -17.92 16.64 -67.64
CA PHE A 57 -17.63 15.97 -66.39
C PHE A 57 -16.15 16.10 -66.01
N GLU A 58 -15.92 16.56 -64.78
CA GLU A 58 -14.63 16.49 -64.10
C GLU A 58 -14.89 15.95 -62.69
N LEU A 59 -14.26 14.83 -62.36
CA LEU A 59 -14.36 14.18 -61.05
C LEU A 59 -13.79 15.12 -59.98
N PRO A 60 -14.62 15.57 -59.01
CA PRO A 60 -14.13 16.35 -57.89
C PRO A 60 -13.62 15.41 -56.79
N VAL A 61 -12.31 15.44 -56.52
CA VAL A 61 -11.71 14.83 -55.33
C VAL A 61 -11.51 15.95 -54.31
N GLN A 62 -12.27 15.93 -53.22
CA GLN A 62 -12.12 16.92 -52.15
C GLN A 62 -11.07 16.45 -51.16
N LEU A 63 -10.03 17.26 -50.97
CA LEU A 63 -9.07 17.13 -49.90
C LEU A 63 -9.58 17.97 -48.74
N VAL A 64 -9.88 17.31 -47.63
CA VAL A 64 -10.52 17.94 -46.48
C VAL A 64 -9.54 18.07 -45.33
N ASN A 65 -9.80 19.00 -44.42
CA ASN A 65 -9.19 19.01 -43.08
C ASN A 65 -7.67 19.27 -43.07
N LEU A 66 -7.20 20.10 -44.00
CA LEU A 66 -5.78 20.39 -44.16
C LEU A 66 -5.31 21.36 -43.06
N GLY A 67 -4.66 20.83 -42.02
CA GLY A 67 -4.09 21.61 -40.90
C GLY A 67 -3.01 22.62 -41.31
N GLY A 68 -2.53 22.55 -42.56
CA GLY A 68 -1.58 23.46 -43.18
C GLY A 68 -1.57 23.32 -44.71
N ARG A 69 -0.59 23.94 -45.37
CA ARG A 69 -0.35 23.71 -46.81
C ARG A 69 0.10 22.27 -47.03
N ALA A 70 -0.48 21.60 -48.01
CA ALA A 70 -0.17 20.22 -48.39
C ALA A 70 0.10 20.15 -49.90
N GLU A 71 1.17 19.48 -50.30
CA GLU A 71 1.52 19.22 -51.70
C GLU A 71 1.66 17.72 -51.96
N GLY A 72 1.16 17.25 -53.10
CA GLY A 72 1.07 15.82 -53.35
C GLY A 72 0.65 15.39 -54.76
N GLU A 73 0.41 14.10 -54.90
CA GLU A 73 -0.06 13.43 -56.10
C GLU A 73 -1.22 12.48 -55.78
N ILE A 74 -2.21 12.41 -56.68
CA ILE A 74 -3.29 11.42 -56.66
C ILE A 74 -3.07 10.43 -57.82
N ARG A 75 -3.04 9.14 -57.52
CA ARG A 75 -2.97 8.04 -58.49
C ARG A 75 -4.26 7.24 -58.49
N PHE A 76 -4.66 6.73 -59.65
CA PHE A 76 -5.94 6.03 -59.80
C PHE A 76 -5.74 4.62 -60.37
N ASP A 77 -6.38 3.65 -59.73
CA ASP A 77 -6.46 2.26 -60.19
C ASP A 77 -7.92 1.86 -60.42
N VAL A 78 -8.24 1.39 -61.64
CA VAL A 78 -9.57 0.87 -61.96
C VAL A 78 -9.64 -0.61 -61.59
N LEU A 79 -10.36 -0.91 -60.52
CA LEU A 79 -10.40 -2.24 -59.90
C LEU A 79 -11.34 -3.19 -60.62
N SER A 80 -12.49 -2.69 -61.10
CA SER A 80 -13.49 -3.50 -61.81
C SER A 80 -14.35 -2.65 -62.76
N ALA A 81 -14.99 -3.31 -63.73
CA ALA A 81 -15.92 -2.70 -64.68
C ALA A 81 -17.10 -3.66 -64.95
N SER A 82 -18.33 -3.15 -65.06
CA SER A 82 -19.54 -3.96 -65.29
C SER A 82 -19.55 -4.68 -66.65
N MET A 83 -18.79 -4.15 -67.62
CA MET A 83 -18.55 -4.76 -68.92
C MET A 83 -17.31 -5.69 -68.92
N GLY A 84 -16.59 -5.77 -67.80
CA GLY A 84 -15.41 -6.63 -67.62
C GLY A 84 -14.08 -6.05 -68.10
N ARG A 85 -14.07 -4.88 -68.74
CA ARG A 85 -12.87 -4.24 -69.30
C ARG A 85 -12.45 -3.02 -68.46
N THR A 86 -11.62 -3.22 -67.43
CA THR A 86 -11.15 -2.13 -66.55
C THR A 86 -10.37 -1.04 -67.28
N SER A 87 -9.67 -1.40 -68.36
CA SER A 87 -8.94 -0.44 -69.21
C SER A 87 -9.83 0.53 -70.00
N ALA A 88 -11.15 0.30 -70.02
CA ALA A 88 -12.11 1.18 -70.71
C ALA A 88 -12.36 2.50 -69.97
N LEU A 89 -11.96 2.60 -68.69
CA LEU A 89 -11.87 3.85 -67.96
C LEU A 89 -10.38 4.18 -67.73
N ARG A 90 -9.99 5.42 -68.03
CA ARG A 90 -8.65 5.93 -67.71
C ARG A 90 -8.75 7.23 -66.93
N LEU A 91 -8.01 7.30 -65.82
CA LEU A 91 -7.88 8.47 -64.97
C LEU A 91 -6.39 8.84 -64.86
N PRO A 92 -5.99 10.08 -65.22
CA PRO A 92 -4.59 10.48 -65.14
C PRO A 92 -4.16 10.75 -63.69
N ALA A 93 -2.91 10.42 -63.37
CA ALA A 93 -2.30 10.86 -62.11
C ALA A 93 -2.24 12.40 -62.09
N THR A 94 -2.64 13.00 -60.96
CA THR A 94 -2.84 14.45 -60.86
C THR A 94 -2.11 15.00 -59.64
N ARG A 95 -1.23 15.99 -59.82
CA ARG A 95 -0.57 16.70 -58.72
C ARG A 95 -1.45 17.82 -58.18
N PHE A 96 -1.30 18.13 -56.89
CA PHE A 96 -2.03 19.21 -56.23
C PHE A 96 -1.16 19.98 -55.24
N ALA A 97 -1.58 21.19 -54.91
CA ALA A 97 -1.06 22.02 -53.84
C ALA A 97 -2.22 22.78 -53.19
N SER A 98 -2.36 22.70 -51.86
CA SER A 98 -3.45 23.35 -51.12
C SER A 98 -3.08 24.73 -50.58
N GLN A 99 -4.10 25.52 -50.23
CA GLN A 99 -3.94 26.74 -49.45
C GLN A 99 -3.96 26.39 -47.93
N PRO A 100 -3.32 27.18 -47.05
CA PRO A 100 -3.35 26.94 -45.61
C PRO A 100 -4.77 27.01 -45.03
N GLY A 101 -5.19 26.01 -44.27
CA GLY A 101 -6.38 26.06 -43.41
C GLY A 101 -7.74 25.92 -44.12
N GLY A 102 -7.80 25.33 -45.31
CA GLY A 102 -9.08 25.11 -46.02
C GLY A 102 -9.10 23.87 -46.91
N ASP A 103 -10.29 23.30 -47.08
CA ASP A 103 -10.55 22.19 -48.00
C ASP A 103 -10.18 22.58 -49.45
N THR A 104 -9.58 21.65 -50.18
CA THR A 104 -9.10 21.86 -51.55
C THR A 104 -9.75 20.84 -52.48
N THR A 105 -10.38 21.28 -53.57
CA THR A 105 -10.93 20.37 -54.57
C THR A 105 -9.96 20.17 -55.73
N VAL A 106 -9.52 18.94 -55.96
CA VAL A 106 -8.74 18.52 -57.13
C VAL A 106 -9.71 17.99 -58.19
N ARG A 107 -9.66 18.54 -59.41
CA ARG A 107 -10.54 18.12 -60.52
C ARG A 107 -9.78 17.25 -61.51
N VAL A 108 -10.30 16.06 -61.77
CA VAL A 108 -9.70 15.07 -62.68
C VAL A 108 -10.65 14.75 -63.82
N ARG A 109 -10.19 14.82 -65.07
CA ARG A 109 -11.02 14.50 -66.23
C ARG A 109 -10.82 13.03 -66.64
N PRO A 110 -11.82 12.15 -66.44
CA PRO A 110 -11.74 10.77 -66.91
C PRO A 110 -11.91 10.65 -68.42
N SER A 111 -11.37 9.58 -69.00
CA SER A 111 -11.65 9.15 -70.37
C SER A 111 -12.34 7.79 -70.34
N PHE A 112 -13.50 7.71 -71.00
CA PHE A 112 -14.28 6.48 -71.14
C PHE A 112 -14.23 6.00 -72.60
N GLU A 113 -13.97 4.72 -72.79
CA GLU A 113 -14.04 4.04 -74.09
C GLU A 113 -15.34 3.23 -74.24
N GLU A 114 -16.07 2.95 -73.15
CA GLU A 114 -17.27 2.11 -73.13
C GLU A 114 -18.23 2.55 -72.01
N GLU A 115 -19.53 2.44 -72.24
CA GLU A 115 -20.52 2.61 -71.17
C GLU A 115 -20.43 1.49 -70.14
N GLY A 116 -20.77 1.80 -68.90
CA GLY A 116 -20.67 0.84 -67.83
C GLY A 116 -20.36 1.49 -66.49
N MET A 117 -20.39 0.65 -65.48
CA MET A 117 -20.11 1.01 -64.10
C MET A 117 -18.71 0.55 -63.73
N TYR A 118 -17.90 1.45 -63.19
CA TYR A 118 -16.48 1.26 -62.92
C TYR A 118 -16.20 1.51 -61.44
N ARG A 119 -15.45 0.61 -60.80
CA ARG A 119 -14.92 0.81 -59.45
C ARG A 119 -13.49 1.33 -59.54
N VAL A 120 -13.20 2.39 -58.80
CA VAL A 120 -11.91 3.06 -58.83
C VAL A 120 -11.37 3.22 -57.42
N ARG A 121 -10.06 3.00 -57.25
CA ARG A 121 -9.26 3.39 -56.10
C ARG A 121 -8.48 4.64 -56.47
N ALA A 122 -8.47 5.66 -55.60
CA ALA A 122 -7.56 6.78 -55.68
C ALA A 122 -6.60 6.77 -54.48
N ASP A 123 -5.31 6.64 -54.75
CA ASP A 123 -4.24 6.79 -53.76
C ASP A 123 -3.76 8.24 -53.75
N VAL A 124 -4.05 8.95 -52.67
CA VAL A 124 -3.62 10.32 -52.43
C VAL A 124 -2.37 10.27 -51.56
N LYS A 125 -1.26 10.80 -52.08
CA LYS A 125 0.01 10.91 -51.36
C LYS A 125 0.41 12.38 -51.27
N ALA A 126 0.31 12.95 -50.08
CA ALA A 126 0.79 14.29 -49.76
C ALA A 126 2.09 14.21 -48.93
N ASP A 127 2.74 15.35 -48.77
CA ASP A 127 3.81 15.59 -47.80
C ASP A 127 3.38 15.39 -46.34
N SER A 128 2.10 15.58 -46.06
CA SER A 128 1.52 15.62 -44.71
C SER A 128 0.63 14.42 -44.36
N PHE A 129 0.16 13.65 -45.35
CA PHE A 129 -0.68 12.46 -45.14
C PHE A 129 -0.71 11.55 -46.37
N GLN A 130 -1.16 10.30 -46.19
CA GLN A 130 -1.41 9.36 -47.27
C GLN A 130 -2.72 8.61 -47.02
N VAL A 131 -3.61 8.57 -48.02
CA VAL A 131 -4.93 7.93 -47.93
C VAL A 131 -5.31 7.25 -49.24
N ALA A 132 -6.06 6.15 -49.16
CA ALA A 132 -6.74 5.55 -50.30
C ALA A 132 -8.26 5.74 -50.18
N VAL A 133 -8.92 6.20 -51.25
CA VAL A 133 -10.39 6.29 -51.33
C VAL A 133 -10.93 5.43 -52.47
N TYR A 134 -12.08 4.80 -52.24
CA TYR A 134 -12.77 3.98 -53.22
C TYR A 134 -14.06 4.67 -53.65
N PHE A 135 -14.36 4.65 -54.94
CA PHE A 135 -15.57 5.24 -55.49
C PHE A 135 -15.98 4.57 -56.79
N TRP A 136 -17.16 4.93 -57.26
CA TRP A 136 -17.78 4.39 -58.46
C TRP A 136 -18.08 5.49 -59.47
N LEU A 137 -17.94 5.13 -60.75
CA LEU A 137 -18.31 5.94 -61.90
C LEU A 137 -19.24 5.14 -62.79
N LEU A 138 -20.38 5.71 -63.17
CA LEU A 138 -21.29 5.13 -64.15
C LEU A 138 -21.35 6.05 -65.37
N LEU A 139 -20.97 5.53 -66.54
CA LEU A 139 -21.30 6.16 -67.82
C LEU A 139 -22.53 5.47 -68.40
N LYS A 140 -23.60 6.24 -68.62
CA LYS A 140 -24.87 5.76 -69.20
C LYS A 140 -25.55 6.88 -69.97
N ASP A 141 -26.01 6.57 -71.19
CA ASP A 141 -26.70 7.50 -72.08
C ASP A 141 -25.93 8.82 -72.28
N GLY A 142 -24.60 8.73 -72.39
CA GLY A 142 -23.71 9.90 -72.54
C GLY A 142 -23.57 10.80 -71.30
N ARG A 143 -24.07 10.35 -70.14
CA ARG A 143 -23.96 11.05 -68.84
C ARG A 143 -23.13 10.24 -67.86
N VAL A 144 -22.34 10.96 -67.07
CA VAL A 144 -21.53 10.41 -65.99
C VAL A 144 -22.22 10.66 -64.66
N TYR A 145 -22.33 9.61 -63.87
CA TYR A 145 -22.79 9.61 -62.49
C TYR A 145 -21.63 9.11 -61.63
N TYR A 146 -21.53 9.61 -60.40
CA TYR A 146 -20.41 9.26 -59.53
C TYR A 146 -20.84 9.28 -58.08
N SER A 147 -20.23 8.44 -57.27
CA SER A 147 -20.46 8.37 -55.84
C SER A 147 -19.36 7.53 -55.21
N SER A 148 -19.15 7.66 -53.91
CA SER A 148 -18.40 6.72 -53.11
C SER A 148 -18.92 5.27 -53.25
N ASP A 149 -20.19 5.08 -53.59
CA ASP A 149 -20.86 3.78 -53.71
C ASP A 149 -21.73 3.61 -54.98
N ALA A 150 -21.76 2.40 -55.54
CA ALA A 150 -22.55 2.09 -56.73
C ALA A 150 -24.08 2.15 -56.51
N GLY A 151 -24.56 1.66 -55.37
CA GLY A 151 -25.95 1.73 -54.94
C GLY A 151 -26.40 3.16 -54.63
N ASN A 152 -25.49 4.02 -54.16
CA ASN A 152 -25.77 5.45 -54.00
C ASN A 152 -25.95 6.17 -55.34
N ILE A 153 -25.26 5.74 -56.42
CA ILE A 153 -25.56 6.23 -57.77
C ILE A 153 -27.02 5.91 -58.14
N VAL A 154 -27.45 4.66 -57.95
CA VAL A 154 -28.83 4.23 -58.25
C VAL A 154 -29.84 4.98 -57.39
N SER A 155 -29.57 5.08 -56.10
CA SER A 155 -30.48 5.72 -55.14
C SER A 155 -30.59 7.23 -55.39
N ALA A 156 -29.50 7.89 -55.75
CA ALA A 156 -29.50 9.31 -56.11
C ALA A 156 -30.16 9.58 -57.47
N MET A 157 -30.06 8.64 -58.42
CA MET A 157 -30.83 8.68 -59.66
C MET A 157 -32.33 8.50 -59.37
N ALA A 158 -32.71 7.58 -58.48
CA ALA A 158 -34.08 7.36 -58.06
C ALA A 158 -34.63 8.59 -57.32
N ALA A 159 -33.86 9.16 -56.38
CA ALA A 159 -34.19 10.38 -55.67
C ALA A 159 -34.48 11.53 -56.65
N TYR A 160 -33.59 11.72 -57.64
CA TYR A 160 -33.80 12.71 -58.69
C TYR A 160 -35.10 12.43 -59.46
N GLN A 161 -35.36 11.20 -59.90
CA GLN A 161 -36.59 10.89 -60.65
C GLN A 161 -37.87 11.02 -59.80
N LEU A 162 -37.80 10.70 -58.50
CA LEU A 162 -38.92 10.73 -57.56
C LEU A 162 -39.15 12.09 -56.89
N ARG A 163 -38.27 13.09 -57.08
CA ARG A 163 -38.35 14.41 -56.41
C ARG A 163 -39.73 15.09 -56.49
N ASN A 164 -40.48 14.82 -57.57
CA ASN A 164 -41.82 15.36 -57.83
C ASN A 164 -42.95 14.33 -57.69
N HIS A 165 -42.69 13.15 -57.12
CA HIS A 165 -43.69 12.09 -56.97
C HIS A 165 -44.71 12.44 -55.88
N ALA A 166 -45.95 12.76 -56.28
CA ALA A 166 -46.96 13.34 -55.41
C ALA A 166 -47.28 12.50 -54.15
N GLN A 167 -47.41 11.17 -54.31
CA GLN A 167 -47.70 10.27 -53.19
C GLN A 167 -46.50 10.14 -52.23
N LEU A 168 -45.27 10.23 -52.74
CA LEU A 168 -44.06 10.14 -51.92
C LEU A 168 -43.92 11.39 -51.04
N GLN A 169 -44.15 12.57 -51.63
CA GLN A 169 -44.14 13.84 -50.89
C GLN A 169 -45.20 13.87 -49.78
N ALA A 170 -46.38 13.28 -50.02
CA ALA A 170 -47.43 13.19 -49.00
C ALA A 170 -46.99 12.33 -47.81
N LEU A 171 -46.35 11.19 -48.07
CA LEU A 171 -45.81 10.30 -47.03
C LEU A 171 -44.66 10.98 -46.26
N GLN A 172 -43.74 11.67 -46.95
CA GLN A 172 -42.65 12.43 -46.31
C GLN A 172 -43.19 13.53 -45.37
N ARG A 173 -44.26 14.24 -45.75
CA ARG A 173 -44.91 15.24 -44.88
C ARG A 173 -45.54 14.61 -43.64
N LYS A 174 -46.14 13.41 -43.75
CA LYS A 174 -46.65 12.67 -42.59
C LYS A 174 -45.53 12.35 -41.61
N ALA A 175 -44.40 11.81 -42.11
CA ALA A 175 -43.24 11.51 -41.28
C ALA A 175 -42.65 12.76 -40.62
N ALA A 176 -42.49 13.86 -41.36
CA ALA A 176 -42.02 15.14 -40.81
C ALA A 176 -42.94 15.65 -39.69
N THR A 177 -44.26 15.50 -39.84
CA THR A 177 -45.23 15.86 -38.81
C THR A 177 -45.08 14.98 -37.56
N ALA A 178 -44.90 13.67 -37.73
CA ALA A 178 -44.67 12.74 -36.63
C ALA A 178 -43.36 13.05 -35.88
N SER A 179 -42.28 13.36 -36.60
CA SER A 179 -40.99 13.77 -36.01
C SER A 179 -41.13 15.02 -35.14
N VAL A 180 -41.84 16.06 -35.62
CA VAL A 180 -42.10 17.29 -34.84
C VAL A 180 -42.92 16.98 -33.58
N GLN A 181 -43.98 16.18 -33.70
CA GLN A 181 -44.82 15.79 -32.55
C GLN A 181 -44.04 14.98 -31.51
N GLN A 182 -43.06 14.18 -31.94
CA GLN A 182 -42.22 13.39 -31.05
C GLN A 182 -41.20 14.27 -30.31
N LYS A 183 -40.51 15.18 -31.03
CA LYS A 183 -39.59 16.17 -30.42
C LYS A 183 -40.30 17.03 -29.35
N GLN A 184 -41.61 17.24 -29.49
CA GLN A 184 -42.43 17.99 -28.51
C GLN A 184 -42.88 17.16 -27.28
N ARG A 185 -42.82 15.82 -27.34
CA ARG A 185 -43.26 14.92 -26.25
C ARG A 185 -42.11 14.44 -25.35
N SER A 186 -40.86 14.58 -25.76
CA SER A 186 -39.69 14.24 -24.95
C SER A 186 -39.42 15.33 -23.91
N THR A 187 -39.69 15.04 -22.63
CA THR A 187 -39.47 15.93 -21.49
C THR A 187 -38.15 15.64 -20.74
N GLY A 188 -37.16 15.01 -21.39
CA GLY A 188 -35.92 14.53 -20.76
C GLY A 188 -34.65 15.19 -21.28
N GLU A 189 -33.62 15.27 -20.42
CA GLU A 189 -32.32 15.93 -20.61
C GLU A 189 -31.39 15.26 -21.67
N THR A 190 -31.84 14.21 -22.35
CA THR A 190 -31.07 13.51 -23.40
C THR A 190 -31.53 13.95 -24.80
N PRO A 191 -30.63 14.32 -25.72
CA PRO A 191 -30.99 14.60 -27.12
C PRO A 191 -31.63 13.37 -27.74
N VAL A 192 -32.84 13.52 -28.30
CA VAL A 192 -33.48 12.45 -29.08
C VAL A 192 -32.81 12.41 -30.45
N LEU A 193 -32.06 11.34 -30.74
CA LEU A 193 -31.53 11.08 -32.09
C LEU A 193 -32.70 11.08 -33.10
N GLU A 194 -32.48 11.67 -34.28
CA GLU A 194 -33.53 11.70 -35.30
C GLU A 194 -33.92 10.28 -35.68
N ARG A 195 -35.22 9.96 -35.60
CA ARG A 195 -35.68 8.64 -35.99
C ARG A 195 -35.78 8.51 -37.50
N PRO A 196 -35.41 7.36 -38.08
CA PRO A 196 -35.54 7.12 -39.52
C PRO A 196 -37.01 7.17 -39.93
N ILE A 197 -37.26 7.41 -41.23
CA ILE A 197 -38.62 7.54 -41.75
C ILE A 197 -39.46 6.27 -41.52
N SER A 198 -38.78 5.12 -41.43
CA SER A 198 -39.38 3.82 -41.11
C SER A 198 -39.99 3.73 -39.72
N GLU A 199 -39.54 4.54 -38.76
CA GLU A 199 -40.08 4.60 -37.41
C GLU A 199 -41.14 5.70 -37.23
N LEU A 200 -41.28 6.59 -38.21
CA LEU A 200 -42.19 7.73 -38.17
C LEU A 200 -43.49 7.50 -38.94
N LEU A 201 -43.52 6.50 -39.81
CA LEU A 201 -44.69 6.13 -40.61
C LEU A 201 -45.46 4.96 -39.97
N SER A 202 -46.77 4.89 -40.25
CA SER A 202 -47.56 3.70 -39.95
C SER A 202 -47.08 2.52 -40.81
N ALA A 203 -47.34 1.27 -40.40
CA ALA A 203 -46.90 0.10 -41.15
C ALA A 203 -47.40 0.09 -42.61
N GLU A 204 -48.63 0.56 -42.85
CA GLU A 204 -49.20 0.66 -44.20
C GLU A 204 -48.56 1.80 -45.02
N ASP A 205 -48.39 2.97 -44.41
CA ASP A 205 -47.72 4.11 -45.07
C ASP A 205 -46.25 3.79 -45.40
N LEU A 206 -45.55 3.07 -44.51
CA LEU A 206 -44.19 2.60 -44.71
C LEU A 206 -44.10 1.61 -45.88
N LYS A 207 -45.02 0.64 -45.94
CA LYS A 207 -45.08 -0.33 -47.04
C LYS A 207 -45.23 0.37 -48.39
N GLN A 208 -46.11 1.37 -48.47
CA GLN A 208 -46.29 2.18 -49.68
C GLN A 208 -45.03 2.99 -50.02
N TYR A 209 -44.41 3.60 -49.00
CA TYR A 209 -43.17 4.36 -49.15
C TYR A 209 -42.05 3.49 -49.74
N GLN A 210 -41.82 2.32 -49.15
CA GLN A 210 -40.82 1.33 -49.60
C GLN A 210 -41.10 0.85 -51.03
N GLN A 211 -42.37 0.60 -51.37
CA GLN A 211 -42.74 0.11 -52.69
C GLN A 211 -42.43 1.12 -53.81
N ILE A 212 -42.66 2.42 -53.58
CA ILE A 212 -42.35 3.48 -54.55
C ILE A 212 -40.84 3.54 -54.81
N TRP A 213 -40.02 3.62 -53.75
CA TRP A 213 -38.57 3.67 -53.88
C TRP A 213 -38.00 2.43 -54.57
N ARG A 214 -38.45 1.26 -54.15
CA ARG A 214 -37.98 -0.02 -54.70
C ARG A 214 -38.29 -0.16 -56.19
N SER A 215 -39.51 0.19 -56.60
CA SER A 215 -39.91 0.08 -58.01
C SER A 215 -39.08 1.01 -58.91
N GLU A 216 -38.74 2.22 -58.45
CA GLU A 216 -37.86 3.12 -59.19
C GLU A 216 -36.40 2.62 -59.23
N ALA A 217 -35.86 2.20 -58.08
CA ALA A 217 -34.49 1.70 -57.99
C ALA A 217 -34.28 0.43 -58.84
N ASP A 218 -35.26 -0.48 -58.88
CA ASP A 218 -35.27 -1.67 -59.72
C ASP A 218 -35.30 -1.28 -61.21
N ALA A 219 -36.14 -0.30 -61.59
CA ALA A 219 -36.21 0.20 -62.96
C ALA A 219 -34.86 0.76 -63.42
N ILE A 220 -34.22 1.61 -62.62
CA ILE A 220 -32.88 2.15 -62.93
C ILE A 220 -31.85 1.03 -63.03
N SER A 221 -31.80 0.15 -62.04
CA SER A 221 -30.82 -0.95 -61.98
C SER A 221 -30.88 -1.87 -63.18
N SER A 222 -32.09 -2.11 -63.72
CA SER A 222 -32.31 -2.96 -64.90
C SER A 222 -31.73 -2.36 -66.19
N THR A 223 -31.48 -1.05 -66.22
CA THR A 223 -30.98 -0.31 -67.40
C THR A 223 -29.47 -0.06 -67.39
N ILE A 224 -28.76 -0.44 -66.33
CA ILE A 224 -27.30 -0.23 -66.24
C ILE A 224 -26.58 -1.23 -67.18
N PRO A 225 -25.68 -0.77 -68.08
CA PRO A 225 -24.93 -1.64 -68.98
C PRO A 225 -24.08 -2.67 -68.21
N ARG A 226 -24.26 -3.95 -68.55
CA ARG A 226 -23.56 -5.11 -67.96
C ARG A 226 -23.26 -6.14 -69.06
N ARG A 227 -22.14 -6.85 -68.93
CA ARG A 227 -21.77 -7.93 -69.88
C ARG A 227 -22.87 -9.00 -69.91
N ALA A 228 -23.12 -9.65 -71.05
CA ALA A 228 -24.13 -10.72 -71.17
C ALA A 228 -23.85 -11.93 -70.23
N GLU A 229 -22.57 -12.17 -69.90
CA GLU A 229 -22.13 -13.14 -68.87
C GLU A 229 -22.44 -12.68 -67.43
N ALA A 230 -22.67 -11.38 -67.21
CA ALA A 230 -23.03 -10.77 -65.93
C ALA A 230 -24.56 -10.62 -65.74
N THR A 231 -25.34 -10.63 -66.83
CA THR A 231 -26.81 -10.83 -66.79
C THR A 231 -27.19 -12.28 -66.55
N GLY A 232 -26.26 -13.20 -66.78
CA GLY A 232 -26.33 -14.49 -66.15
C GLY A 232 -25.79 -14.38 -64.72
N SER A 233 -26.56 -14.83 -63.74
CA SER A 233 -26.05 -15.94 -62.89
C SER A 233 -25.08 -16.73 -63.77
N LYS A 234 -23.81 -16.97 -63.38
CA LYS A 234 -22.98 -18.03 -64.03
C LYS A 234 -23.97 -19.09 -64.44
N SER A 235 -24.23 -19.22 -65.75
CA SER A 235 -25.35 -20.01 -66.25
C SER A 235 -25.42 -21.23 -65.37
N LEU A 236 -26.55 -21.45 -64.66
CA LEU A 236 -26.89 -22.69 -63.96
C LEU A 236 -25.80 -23.68 -64.24
N ALA A 237 -24.75 -23.78 -63.40
CA ALA A 237 -23.53 -24.50 -63.79
C ALA A 237 -23.93 -25.95 -63.94
N LYS A 238 -24.44 -26.30 -65.12
CA LYS A 238 -25.54 -27.24 -65.36
C LYS A 238 -26.04 -27.86 -64.05
N ALA A 239 -26.70 -27.05 -63.19
CA ALA A 239 -26.77 -27.33 -61.75
C ALA A 239 -27.13 -28.80 -61.58
N THR A 240 -26.18 -29.60 -61.08
CA THR A 240 -26.34 -31.05 -61.00
C THR A 240 -27.70 -31.30 -60.39
N ALA A 241 -28.57 -32.05 -61.08
CA ALA A 241 -29.92 -32.28 -60.59
C ALA A 241 -29.80 -32.83 -59.17
N LEU A 242 -30.16 -32.01 -58.19
CA LEU A 242 -30.02 -32.37 -56.78
C LEU A 242 -31.04 -33.45 -56.51
N ALA A 243 -30.57 -34.64 -56.16
CA ALA A 243 -31.43 -35.75 -55.83
C ALA A 243 -31.96 -35.55 -54.41
N GLN A 244 -33.19 -35.99 -54.18
CA GLN A 244 -33.73 -36.07 -52.83
C GLN A 244 -32.79 -36.90 -51.95
N GLY A 245 -32.39 -36.36 -50.81
CA GLY A 245 -31.42 -36.97 -49.90
C GLY A 245 -29.98 -36.50 -50.06
N ASP A 246 -29.63 -35.77 -51.12
CA ASP A 246 -28.32 -35.13 -51.25
C ASP A 246 -28.08 -34.11 -50.13
N ILE A 247 -26.83 -33.98 -49.68
CA ILE A 247 -26.43 -32.96 -48.69
C ILE A 247 -25.76 -31.80 -49.42
N VAL A 248 -26.34 -30.61 -49.30
CA VAL A 248 -25.76 -29.37 -49.82
C VAL A 248 -25.08 -28.64 -48.67
N THR A 249 -23.83 -28.22 -48.88
CA THR A 249 -23.09 -27.34 -47.95
C THR A 249 -23.02 -25.94 -48.55
N LEU A 250 -23.54 -24.96 -47.82
CA LEU A 250 -23.41 -23.54 -48.10
C LEU A 250 -22.22 -23.01 -47.33
N LYS A 251 -21.38 -22.18 -47.96
CA LYS A 251 -20.23 -21.51 -47.34
C LYS A 251 -20.28 -20.02 -47.61
N ILE A 252 -20.36 -19.20 -46.57
CA ILE A 252 -20.54 -17.75 -46.69
C ILE A 252 -19.45 -17.02 -45.93
N ARG A 253 -18.86 -16.01 -46.56
CA ARG A 253 -17.78 -15.20 -46.00
C ARG A 253 -18.08 -13.70 -46.15
N TRP A 254 -17.68 -12.93 -45.15
CA TRP A 254 -17.84 -11.48 -45.11
C TRP A 254 -16.47 -10.78 -45.28
N PRO A 255 -16.44 -9.54 -45.78
CA PRO A 255 -15.20 -8.81 -46.04
C PRO A 255 -14.62 -8.19 -44.77
N VAL A 256 -13.32 -8.30 -44.53
CA VAL A 256 -12.70 -7.75 -43.30
C VAL A 256 -12.40 -6.26 -43.35
N ASP A 257 -12.42 -5.65 -44.54
CA ASP A 257 -12.15 -4.23 -44.74
C ASP A 257 -12.86 -3.68 -46.00
N ALA A 258 -12.77 -2.37 -46.21
CA ALA A 258 -13.34 -1.68 -47.37
C ALA A 258 -12.63 -1.97 -48.71
N SER A 259 -11.51 -2.73 -48.72
CA SER A 259 -10.88 -3.18 -49.96
C SER A 259 -11.69 -4.29 -50.63
N TYR A 260 -12.40 -5.11 -49.83
CA TYR A 260 -13.11 -6.32 -50.26
C TYR A 260 -12.19 -7.34 -50.93
N THR A 261 -10.94 -7.46 -50.46
CA THR A 261 -9.95 -8.40 -51.00
C THR A 261 -9.68 -9.58 -50.07
N GLN A 262 -9.99 -9.43 -48.78
CA GLN A 262 -9.81 -10.44 -47.75
C GLN A 262 -11.15 -10.75 -47.09
N PHE A 263 -11.38 -12.03 -46.78
CA PHE A 263 -12.67 -12.53 -46.32
C PHE A 263 -12.51 -13.54 -45.19
N LEU A 264 -13.39 -13.44 -44.20
CA LEU A 264 -13.50 -14.39 -43.11
C LEU A 264 -14.85 -15.10 -43.12
N PRO A 265 -14.96 -16.32 -42.56
CA PRO A 265 -16.24 -16.99 -42.38
C PRO A 265 -17.26 -16.12 -41.62
N LEU A 266 -18.51 -16.12 -42.09
CA LEU A 266 -19.62 -15.45 -41.40
C LEU A 266 -20.28 -16.43 -40.45
N GLU A 267 -20.20 -16.19 -39.14
CA GLU A 267 -20.71 -17.08 -38.11
C GLU A 267 -22.00 -16.52 -37.49
N GLY A 268 -22.91 -17.40 -37.04
CA GLY A 268 -24.08 -17.02 -36.24
C GLY A 268 -25.23 -16.38 -37.01
N ALA A 269 -25.00 -15.88 -38.22
CA ALA A 269 -26.04 -15.29 -39.07
C ALA A 269 -27.15 -16.31 -39.36
N ARG A 270 -28.39 -15.88 -39.19
CA ARG A 270 -29.56 -16.74 -39.44
C ARG A 270 -29.70 -17.00 -40.93
N ILE A 271 -29.96 -18.26 -41.28
CA ILE A 271 -30.15 -18.72 -42.65
C ILE A 271 -31.50 -19.41 -42.81
N ALA A 272 -32.21 -19.09 -43.90
CA ALA A 272 -33.43 -19.78 -44.31
C ALA A 272 -33.30 -20.25 -45.75
N VAL A 273 -33.60 -21.51 -46.01
CA VAL A 273 -33.55 -22.09 -47.36
C VAL A 273 -34.97 -22.41 -47.81
N VAL A 274 -35.36 -21.81 -48.92
CA VAL A 274 -36.71 -21.88 -49.50
C VAL A 274 -36.69 -22.62 -50.82
N ASN A 275 -37.71 -23.42 -51.07
CA ASN A 275 -37.95 -24.05 -52.37
C ASN A 275 -38.63 -23.04 -53.30
N LEU A 276 -37.93 -22.62 -54.35
CA LEU A 276 -38.42 -21.62 -55.30
C LEU A 276 -39.71 -22.03 -56.01
N ALA A 277 -40.00 -23.33 -56.15
CA ALA A 277 -41.26 -23.80 -56.71
C ALA A 277 -42.48 -23.49 -55.82
N GLN A 278 -42.26 -23.15 -54.54
CA GLN A 278 -43.30 -22.84 -53.56
C GLN A 278 -43.37 -21.35 -53.19
N VAL A 279 -42.51 -20.52 -53.80
CA VAL A 279 -42.45 -19.07 -53.55
C VAL A 279 -43.37 -18.35 -54.52
N GLN A 280 -44.36 -17.63 -54.00
CA GLN A 280 -45.25 -16.75 -54.79
C GLN A 280 -44.81 -15.29 -54.67
N ASP A 281 -44.39 -14.86 -53.47
CA ASP A 281 -43.76 -13.58 -53.22
C ASP A 281 -42.23 -13.77 -53.11
N PRO A 282 -41.45 -13.31 -54.10
CA PRO A 282 -40.01 -13.47 -54.10
C PRO A 282 -39.27 -12.66 -53.03
N SER A 283 -39.98 -11.88 -52.21
CA SER A 283 -39.42 -11.05 -51.12
C SER A 283 -39.70 -11.57 -49.71
N ASP A 284 -40.51 -12.62 -49.55
CA ASP A 284 -40.78 -13.24 -48.26
C ASP A 284 -39.76 -14.38 -47.96
N PRO A 285 -38.92 -14.26 -46.93
CA PRO A 285 -37.97 -15.30 -46.56
C PRO A 285 -38.59 -16.55 -45.90
N GLU A 286 -39.87 -16.48 -45.51
CA GLU A 286 -40.56 -17.57 -44.82
C GLU A 286 -41.39 -18.42 -45.78
N GLN A 287 -41.82 -17.88 -46.92
CA GLN A 287 -42.63 -18.61 -47.89
C GLN A 287 -41.80 -19.67 -48.63
N GLY A 288 -42.29 -20.91 -48.64
CA GLY A 288 -41.58 -22.04 -49.26
C GLY A 288 -40.34 -22.50 -48.47
N LYS A 289 -40.12 -21.99 -47.25
CA LYS A 289 -39.04 -22.42 -46.35
C LYS A 289 -39.21 -23.89 -45.97
N PHE A 290 -38.18 -24.69 -46.22
CA PHE A 290 -38.14 -26.10 -45.80
C PHE A 290 -37.05 -26.38 -44.76
N THR A 291 -36.09 -25.48 -44.59
CA THR A 291 -35.07 -25.57 -43.53
C THR A 291 -34.55 -24.18 -43.15
N SER A 292 -34.06 -24.05 -41.92
CA SER A 292 -33.40 -22.85 -41.41
C SER A 292 -32.46 -23.20 -40.26
N GLY A 293 -31.51 -22.32 -39.98
CA GLY A 293 -30.60 -22.44 -38.83
C GLY A 293 -29.69 -21.23 -38.74
N GLN A 294 -28.46 -21.43 -38.27
CA GLN A 294 -27.39 -20.43 -38.25
C GLN A 294 -26.15 -20.99 -38.97
N LEU A 295 -25.32 -20.09 -39.47
CA LEU A 295 -23.99 -20.45 -39.97
C LEU A 295 -23.08 -20.88 -38.80
N ASP A 296 -22.33 -21.95 -38.98
CA ASP A 296 -21.35 -22.41 -38.00
C ASP A 296 -20.05 -21.57 -38.00
N ALA A 297 -19.08 -21.92 -37.16
CA ALA A 297 -17.79 -21.22 -37.05
C ALA A 297 -16.94 -21.22 -38.34
N ASN A 298 -17.24 -22.10 -39.30
CA ASN A 298 -16.61 -22.13 -40.62
C ASN A 298 -17.41 -21.35 -41.67
N GLY A 299 -18.49 -20.69 -41.25
CA GLY A 299 -19.45 -20.01 -42.10
C GLY A 299 -20.24 -20.99 -42.96
N GLU A 300 -20.46 -22.20 -42.46
CA GLU A 300 -21.12 -23.27 -43.18
C GLU A 300 -22.54 -23.55 -42.68
N PHE A 301 -23.44 -23.89 -43.60
CA PHE A 301 -24.75 -24.45 -43.28
C PHE A 301 -25.06 -25.63 -44.20
N LYS A 302 -25.49 -26.75 -43.61
CA LYS A 302 -25.74 -27.99 -44.33
C LYS A 302 -27.23 -28.30 -44.31
N PHE A 303 -27.79 -28.66 -45.47
CA PHE A 303 -29.16 -29.13 -45.55
C PHE A 303 -29.32 -30.33 -46.48
N THR A 304 -30.31 -31.16 -46.15
CA THR A 304 -30.72 -32.29 -46.98
C THR A 304 -31.75 -31.84 -48.01
N VAL A 305 -31.54 -32.22 -49.26
CA VAL A 305 -32.42 -31.89 -50.38
C VAL A 305 -33.77 -32.61 -50.21
N PRO A 306 -34.91 -31.89 -50.12
CA PRO A 306 -36.21 -32.48 -49.80
C PRO A 306 -36.93 -33.07 -51.02
N VAL A 307 -36.57 -32.65 -52.25
CA VAL A 307 -37.20 -33.05 -53.51
C VAL A 307 -36.17 -33.17 -54.62
N ASN A 308 -36.41 -34.03 -55.61
CA ASN A 308 -35.58 -34.11 -56.81
C ASN A 308 -35.61 -32.80 -57.62
N ASP A 309 -34.48 -32.44 -58.21
CA ASP A 309 -34.28 -31.20 -58.99
C ASP A 309 -34.65 -29.91 -58.23
N LEU A 310 -34.34 -29.90 -56.92
CA LEU A 310 -34.60 -28.74 -56.05
C LEU A 310 -34.00 -27.45 -56.64
N LYS A 311 -34.88 -26.48 -56.92
CA LYS A 311 -34.50 -25.08 -57.06
C LYS A 311 -34.72 -24.38 -55.72
N TYR A 312 -33.64 -23.93 -55.11
CA TYR A 312 -33.63 -23.28 -53.81
C TYR A 312 -33.06 -21.86 -53.86
N ARG A 313 -33.54 -21.06 -52.91
CA ARG A 313 -33.04 -19.74 -52.53
C ARG A 313 -32.66 -19.75 -51.07
N VAL A 314 -31.59 -19.04 -50.76
CA VAL A 314 -31.05 -18.84 -49.42
C VAL A 314 -31.29 -17.40 -49.02
N TRP A 315 -31.84 -17.20 -47.84
CA TRP A 315 -31.95 -15.92 -47.17
C TRP A 315 -31.00 -15.90 -45.99
N LEU A 316 -30.07 -14.96 -46.01
CA LEU A 316 -29.28 -14.58 -44.85
C LEU A 316 -29.95 -13.40 -44.16
N ILE A 317 -30.02 -13.46 -42.84
CA ILE A 317 -30.73 -12.50 -42.02
C ILE A 317 -29.78 -12.09 -40.88
N GLY A 318 -29.47 -10.79 -40.80
CA GLY A 318 -28.64 -10.18 -39.76
C GLY A 318 -29.39 -10.03 -38.44
N GLU A 319 -30.02 -11.12 -37.99
CA GLU A 319 -30.76 -11.22 -36.73
C GLU A 319 -30.08 -12.24 -35.83
N HIS A 320 -29.93 -11.87 -34.57
CA HIS A 320 -29.45 -12.72 -33.47
C HIS A 320 -30.48 -12.66 -32.32
N GLU A 321 -30.42 -13.59 -31.36
CA GLU A 321 -31.34 -13.54 -30.22
C GLU A 321 -31.16 -12.30 -29.33
N LYS A 322 -29.97 -11.68 -29.37
CA LYS A 322 -29.61 -10.49 -28.56
C LYS A 322 -29.68 -9.16 -29.29
N PHE A 323 -29.67 -9.17 -30.62
CA PHE A 323 -29.66 -7.94 -31.43
C PHE A 323 -30.16 -8.22 -32.84
N LYS A 324 -30.52 -7.17 -33.56
CA LYS A 324 -30.80 -7.22 -35.00
C LYS A 324 -30.13 -6.06 -35.69
N VAL A 325 -29.60 -6.29 -36.88
CA VAL A 325 -28.91 -5.26 -37.66
C VAL A 325 -29.88 -4.65 -38.67
N GLN A 326 -29.88 -3.33 -38.74
CA GLN A 326 -30.55 -2.57 -39.79
C GLN A 326 -29.54 -1.79 -40.62
N VAL A 327 -29.83 -1.67 -41.92
CA VAL A 327 -29.04 -0.89 -42.87
C VAL A 327 -29.82 0.37 -43.20
N HIS A 328 -29.24 1.53 -42.89
CA HIS A 328 -29.81 2.81 -43.25
C HIS A 328 -29.41 3.19 -44.68
N ASN A 329 -30.38 3.66 -45.47
CA ASN A 329 -30.16 4.21 -46.81
C ASN A 329 -30.40 5.72 -46.77
N SER A 330 -29.34 6.51 -46.94
CA SER A 330 -29.40 7.96 -46.80
C SER A 330 -30.23 8.67 -47.88
N ALA A 331 -30.38 8.08 -49.07
CA ALA A 331 -31.17 8.66 -50.15
C ALA A 331 -32.69 8.50 -49.92
N SER A 332 -33.11 7.35 -49.39
CA SER A 332 -34.52 7.09 -49.06
C SER A 332 -34.89 7.41 -47.60
N GLY A 333 -33.91 7.55 -46.71
CA GLY A 333 -34.11 7.72 -45.26
C GLY A 333 -34.65 6.48 -44.55
N LEU A 334 -34.70 5.33 -45.23
CA LEU A 334 -35.20 4.06 -44.68
C LEU A 334 -34.10 3.30 -43.93
N SER A 335 -34.46 2.73 -42.79
CA SER A 335 -33.66 1.68 -42.14
C SER A 335 -34.36 0.33 -42.32
N GLU A 336 -33.69 -0.61 -42.99
CA GLU A 336 -34.25 -1.92 -43.35
C GLU A 336 -33.48 -3.04 -42.64
N ALA A 337 -34.13 -4.17 -42.37
CA ALA A 337 -33.46 -5.32 -41.78
C ALA A 337 -32.34 -5.82 -42.70
N LEU A 338 -31.15 -6.08 -42.14
CA LEU A 338 -30.04 -6.65 -42.88
C LEU A 338 -30.42 -8.03 -43.42
N ARG A 339 -30.64 -8.12 -44.73
CA ARG A 339 -31.01 -9.36 -45.40
C ARG A 339 -30.26 -9.49 -46.71
N LEU A 340 -29.83 -10.70 -47.02
CA LEU A 340 -29.16 -11.03 -48.27
C LEU A 340 -29.82 -12.26 -48.90
N ARG A 341 -30.12 -12.17 -50.20
CA ARG A 341 -30.79 -13.20 -50.97
C ARG A 341 -29.82 -13.84 -51.96
N LEU A 342 -29.74 -15.16 -51.94
CA LEU A 342 -28.80 -15.93 -52.75
C LEU A 342 -29.50 -17.12 -53.41
N ASP A 343 -29.52 -17.18 -54.75
CA ASP A 343 -30.21 -18.24 -55.48
C ASP A 343 -29.20 -19.29 -55.98
N GLN A 344 -29.43 -20.58 -55.67
CA GLN A 344 -28.67 -21.72 -56.21
C GLN A 344 -27.14 -21.64 -55.99
N VAL A 345 -26.67 -21.16 -54.84
CA VAL A 345 -25.24 -21.01 -54.54
C VAL A 345 -24.77 -21.88 -53.39
N THR A 346 -23.52 -22.30 -53.42
CA THR A 346 -22.88 -23.09 -52.36
C THR A 346 -21.65 -22.42 -51.74
N ALA A 347 -21.09 -21.38 -52.36
CA ALA A 347 -19.99 -20.59 -51.82
C ALA A 347 -20.16 -19.11 -52.19
N VAL A 348 -20.12 -18.20 -51.22
CA VAL A 348 -20.36 -16.76 -51.40
C VAL A 348 -19.37 -15.92 -50.61
N ASP A 349 -18.76 -14.96 -51.29
CA ASP A 349 -18.08 -13.82 -50.69
C ASP A 349 -18.99 -12.59 -50.80
N ILE A 350 -19.25 -11.92 -49.68
CA ILE A 350 -20.12 -10.75 -49.67
C ILE A 350 -19.34 -9.53 -50.19
N ILE A 351 -19.55 -9.17 -51.46
CA ILE A 351 -18.89 -8.09 -52.19
C ILE A 351 -19.86 -7.16 -52.94
N PRO A 352 -19.69 -5.83 -52.87
CA PRO A 352 -20.60 -4.89 -53.53
C PRO A 352 -20.67 -5.08 -55.05
N GLY A 353 -21.86 -4.93 -55.62
CA GLY A 353 -22.06 -4.80 -57.07
C GLY A 353 -21.87 -6.06 -57.92
N GLN A 354 -21.53 -7.23 -57.35
CA GLN A 354 -21.44 -8.47 -58.14
C GLN A 354 -22.79 -9.16 -58.35
N PRO A 355 -23.16 -9.53 -59.60
CA PRO A 355 -24.30 -10.38 -59.89
C PRO A 355 -24.13 -11.82 -59.37
N PRO A 356 -25.24 -12.54 -59.10
CA PRO A 356 -26.63 -12.08 -59.19
C PRO A 356 -27.04 -11.13 -58.04
N PHE A 357 -26.11 -10.75 -57.18
CA PHE A 357 -26.43 -10.27 -55.85
C PHE A 357 -26.54 -8.75 -55.70
N GLY A 358 -25.87 -7.96 -56.56
CA GLY A 358 -26.19 -6.55 -56.82
C GLY A 358 -26.42 -5.64 -55.62
N TYR A 359 -25.77 -5.90 -54.47
CA TYR A 359 -25.94 -5.11 -53.24
C TYR A 359 -24.90 -3.99 -53.14
N SER A 360 -25.24 -2.95 -52.39
CA SER A 360 -24.41 -1.76 -52.18
C SER A 360 -23.34 -2.01 -51.10
N SER A 361 -22.37 -1.10 -50.97
CA SER A 361 -21.31 -1.21 -49.94
C SER A 361 -21.86 -1.16 -48.52
N GLU A 362 -22.95 -0.44 -48.29
CA GLU A 362 -23.64 -0.33 -46.99
C GLU A 362 -24.06 -1.70 -46.45
N TYR A 363 -24.55 -2.58 -47.34
CA TYR A 363 -24.95 -3.94 -46.97
C TYR A 363 -23.74 -4.83 -46.66
N ALA A 364 -22.67 -4.74 -47.45
CA ALA A 364 -21.46 -5.53 -47.22
C ALA A 364 -20.74 -5.11 -45.92
N GLN A 365 -20.73 -3.82 -45.62
CA GLN A 365 -20.23 -3.23 -44.38
C GLN A 365 -21.05 -3.67 -43.16
N ALA A 366 -22.38 -3.69 -43.27
CA ALA A 366 -23.25 -4.11 -42.18
C ALA A 366 -23.02 -5.56 -41.72
N TRP A 367 -22.50 -6.44 -42.58
CA TRP A 367 -22.11 -7.80 -42.19
C TRP A 367 -20.84 -7.85 -41.33
N SER A 368 -19.92 -6.89 -41.46
CA SER A 368 -18.80 -6.72 -40.51
C SER A 368 -19.33 -6.32 -39.14
N VAL A 369 -20.25 -5.36 -39.09
CA VAL A 369 -20.91 -4.94 -37.84
C VAL A 369 -21.67 -6.10 -37.20
N PHE A 370 -22.42 -6.89 -37.99
CA PHE A 370 -23.08 -8.10 -37.52
C PHE A 370 -22.08 -9.06 -36.86
N GLN A 371 -20.94 -9.32 -37.51
CA GLN A 371 -19.96 -10.27 -36.98
C GLN A 371 -19.31 -9.77 -35.68
N ALA A 372 -18.99 -8.48 -35.58
CA ALA A 372 -18.48 -7.87 -34.35
C ALA A 372 -19.49 -8.00 -33.20
N MET A 373 -20.75 -7.65 -33.46
CA MET A 373 -21.82 -7.75 -32.47
C MET A 373 -22.11 -9.20 -32.06
N TYR A 374 -22.04 -10.14 -32.99
CA TYR A 374 -22.18 -11.56 -32.71
C TYR A 374 -21.09 -12.02 -31.72
N GLU A 375 -19.83 -11.74 -32.05
CA GLU A 375 -18.67 -12.10 -31.23
C GLU A 375 -18.76 -11.45 -29.83
N LEU A 376 -19.13 -10.17 -29.74
CA LEU A 376 -19.33 -9.50 -28.46
C LEU A 376 -20.48 -10.12 -27.64
N SER A 377 -21.61 -10.41 -28.28
CA SER A 377 -22.80 -10.94 -27.60
C SER A 377 -22.62 -12.37 -27.08
N GLU A 378 -21.88 -13.22 -27.79
CA GLU A 378 -21.71 -14.62 -27.43
C GLU A 378 -20.53 -14.84 -26.46
N HIS A 379 -19.49 -14.01 -26.55
CA HIS A 379 -18.22 -14.33 -25.90
C HIS A 379 -17.71 -13.25 -24.95
N ALA A 380 -18.06 -11.97 -25.11
CA ALA A 380 -17.45 -10.93 -24.30
C ALA A 380 -17.78 -11.03 -22.81
N VAL A 381 -19.03 -11.31 -22.45
CA VAL A 381 -19.42 -11.47 -21.04
C VAL A 381 -18.73 -12.66 -20.39
N THR A 382 -18.58 -13.77 -21.11
CA THR A 382 -17.88 -14.97 -20.60
C THR A 382 -16.38 -14.72 -20.46
N ALA A 383 -15.76 -14.07 -21.44
CA ALA A 383 -14.34 -13.75 -21.43
C ALA A 383 -13.99 -12.78 -20.29
N THR A 384 -14.81 -11.74 -20.11
CA THR A 384 -14.56 -10.66 -19.15
C THR A 384 -15.15 -10.90 -17.76
N GLY A 385 -16.18 -11.73 -17.62
CA GLY A 385 -16.94 -11.88 -16.37
C GLY A 385 -17.92 -10.72 -16.10
N ALA A 386 -18.32 -9.97 -17.13
CA ALA A 386 -19.11 -8.74 -17.00
C ALA A 386 -20.55 -8.90 -16.44
N GLY A 387 -21.05 -10.13 -16.32
CA GLY A 387 -22.38 -10.43 -15.77
C GLY A 387 -23.40 -10.86 -16.82
N THR A 388 -24.33 -9.99 -17.18
CA THR A 388 -25.44 -10.24 -18.11
C THR A 388 -25.12 -9.66 -19.48
N VAL A 389 -25.42 -10.42 -20.54
CA VAL A 389 -25.30 -9.98 -21.94
C VAL A 389 -26.36 -8.92 -22.25
N PRO A 390 -25.97 -7.73 -22.76
CA PRO A 390 -26.91 -6.73 -23.24
C PRO A 390 -27.90 -7.25 -24.29
N GLN A 391 -29.15 -6.85 -24.16
CA GLN A 391 -30.19 -7.09 -25.16
C GLN A 391 -30.41 -5.79 -25.94
N LEU A 392 -29.80 -5.69 -27.12
CA LEU A 392 -29.93 -4.51 -27.97
C LEU A 392 -31.23 -4.58 -28.77
N SER A 393 -31.98 -3.48 -28.81
CA SER A 393 -33.19 -3.40 -29.61
C SER A 393 -32.87 -3.43 -31.10
N VAL A 394 -31.79 -2.76 -31.53
CA VAL A 394 -31.31 -2.71 -32.91
C VAL A 394 -29.89 -2.15 -32.99
N VAL A 395 -29.12 -2.59 -33.98
CA VAL A 395 -27.86 -1.99 -34.41
C VAL A 395 -28.07 -1.37 -35.78
N ARG A 396 -28.12 -0.04 -35.88
CA ARG A 396 -28.36 0.70 -37.13
C ARG A 396 -27.02 1.04 -37.76
N THR A 397 -26.77 0.53 -38.96
CA THR A 397 -25.54 0.76 -39.72
C THR A 397 -25.76 1.79 -40.81
N ASN A 398 -24.70 2.48 -41.21
CA ASN A 398 -24.74 3.57 -42.20
C ASN A 398 -25.66 4.72 -41.76
N PHE A 399 -25.83 4.87 -40.45
CA PHE A 399 -26.74 5.85 -39.88
C PHE A 399 -26.08 7.24 -39.91
N PRO A 400 -26.73 8.28 -40.46
CA PRO A 400 -26.10 9.58 -40.64
C PRO A 400 -25.93 10.23 -39.27
N MET A 401 -24.70 10.53 -38.88
CA MET A 401 -24.39 11.19 -37.61
C MET A 401 -23.51 12.40 -37.81
N PRO A 402 -23.73 13.50 -37.05
CA PRO A 402 -22.80 14.61 -37.02
C PRO A 402 -21.42 14.10 -36.57
N GLY A 403 -20.40 14.22 -37.42
CA GLY A 403 -19.02 13.85 -37.08
C GLY A 403 -18.59 12.40 -37.33
N ASN A 404 -19.39 11.60 -38.07
CA ASN A 404 -19.03 10.25 -38.56
C ASN A 404 -18.45 9.29 -37.49
N GLY A 405 -19.28 8.83 -36.54
CA GLY A 405 -18.87 7.94 -35.45
C GLY A 405 -19.76 6.72 -35.21
N ALA A 406 -19.76 6.21 -33.97
CA ALA A 406 -20.76 5.30 -33.45
C ALA A 406 -21.34 5.89 -32.16
N ALA A 407 -22.53 5.46 -31.74
CA ALA A 407 -23.13 5.87 -30.49
C ALA A 407 -24.15 4.85 -29.98
N TYR A 408 -24.00 4.46 -28.72
CA TYR A 408 -25.02 3.76 -27.96
C TYR A 408 -26.10 4.74 -27.47
N ASP A 409 -27.36 4.49 -27.82
CA ASP A 409 -28.52 5.24 -27.34
C ASP A 409 -29.16 4.50 -26.15
N PRO A 410 -29.04 5.03 -24.92
CA PRO A 410 -29.62 4.42 -23.73
C PRO A 410 -31.15 4.51 -23.65
N ASN A 411 -31.81 5.30 -24.52
CA ASN A 411 -33.26 5.49 -24.48
C ASN A 411 -34.03 4.34 -25.14
N ASP A 412 -33.45 3.70 -26.14
CA ASP A 412 -34.04 2.56 -26.84
C ASP A 412 -33.13 1.34 -26.91
N ASP A 413 -31.99 1.35 -26.20
CA ASP A 413 -30.99 0.28 -26.18
C ASP A 413 -30.51 -0.08 -27.60
N SER A 414 -30.20 0.94 -28.40
CA SER A 414 -29.69 0.77 -29.77
C SER A 414 -28.24 1.24 -29.92
N ILE A 415 -27.54 0.70 -30.92
CA ILE A 415 -26.23 1.20 -31.34
C ILE A 415 -26.38 1.74 -32.76
N ASN A 416 -26.01 2.99 -32.98
CA ASN A 416 -26.01 3.62 -34.29
C ASN A 416 -24.57 3.76 -34.77
N VAL A 417 -24.29 3.33 -35.98
CA VAL A 417 -22.95 3.22 -36.56
C VAL A 417 -22.97 3.92 -37.91
N ASP A 418 -22.11 4.91 -38.09
CA ASP A 418 -21.88 5.54 -39.39
C ASP A 418 -21.17 4.57 -40.36
N ALA A 419 -21.30 4.81 -41.68
CA ALA A 419 -20.71 3.97 -42.71
C ALA A 419 -19.18 3.79 -42.53
N LEU A 420 -18.46 4.85 -42.14
CA LEU A 420 -17.00 4.82 -41.98
C LEU A 420 -16.52 3.92 -40.82
N GLN A 421 -17.37 3.66 -39.82
CA GLN A 421 -17.02 2.90 -38.63
C GLN A 421 -17.25 1.39 -38.77
N SER A 422 -17.84 0.92 -39.87
CA SER A 422 -18.30 -0.46 -40.02
C SER A 422 -17.20 -1.54 -39.94
N TYR A 423 -15.93 -1.16 -40.09
CA TYR A 423 -14.76 -2.06 -39.95
C TYR A 423 -13.91 -1.77 -38.70
N TYR A 424 -14.27 -0.76 -37.90
CA TYR A 424 -13.56 -0.37 -36.68
C TYR A 424 -14.18 -1.06 -35.48
N TRP A 425 -13.69 -2.27 -35.20
CA TRP A 425 -14.29 -3.14 -34.19
C TRP A 425 -14.05 -2.66 -32.75
N ASP A 426 -13.00 -1.86 -32.50
CA ASP A 426 -12.79 -1.20 -31.21
C ASP A 426 -13.94 -0.24 -30.89
N VAL A 427 -14.31 0.62 -31.83
CA VAL A 427 -15.45 1.55 -31.69
C VAL A 427 -16.75 0.80 -31.44
N MET A 428 -16.97 -0.31 -32.15
CA MET A 428 -18.14 -1.15 -31.91
C MET A 428 -18.16 -1.76 -30.50
N ALA A 429 -17.00 -2.20 -30.01
CA ALA A 429 -16.87 -2.72 -28.66
C ALA A 429 -16.94 -1.64 -27.58
N HIS A 430 -16.54 -0.40 -27.88
CA HIS A 430 -16.71 0.78 -27.01
C HIS A 430 -18.20 1.03 -26.75
N GLU A 431 -18.99 1.16 -27.81
CA GLU A 431 -20.43 1.36 -27.70
C GLU A 431 -21.12 0.17 -27.01
N TYR A 432 -20.66 -1.05 -27.31
CA TYR A 432 -21.12 -2.24 -26.60
C TYR A 432 -20.71 -2.25 -25.12
N GLY A 433 -19.55 -1.67 -24.78
CA GLY A 433 -19.07 -1.44 -23.43
C GLY A 433 -20.04 -0.57 -22.64
N HIS A 434 -20.55 0.52 -23.21
CA HIS A 434 -21.61 1.31 -22.57
C HIS A 434 -22.88 0.46 -22.33
N ALA A 435 -23.30 -0.36 -23.30
CA ALA A 435 -24.44 -1.25 -23.15
C ALA A 435 -24.22 -2.29 -22.04
N ILE A 436 -23.01 -2.86 -21.93
CA ILE A 436 -22.62 -3.75 -20.82
C ILE A 436 -22.70 -3.01 -19.49
N SER A 437 -22.11 -1.82 -19.39
CA SER A 437 -22.09 -1.03 -18.17
C SER A 437 -23.50 -0.75 -17.68
N ARG A 438 -24.40 -0.32 -18.57
CA ARG A 438 -25.81 -0.05 -18.26
C ARG A 438 -26.58 -1.30 -17.87
N THR A 439 -26.52 -2.35 -18.68
CA THR A 439 -27.22 -3.63 -18.43
C THR A 439 -26.84 -4.21 -17.06
N ASN A 440 -25.58 -4.03 -16.68
CA ASN A 440 -25.02 -4.59 -15.46
C ASN A 440 -24.93 -3.59 -14.29
N GLN A 441 -25.50 -2.39 -14.42
CA GLN A 441 -25.49 -1.35 -13.37
C GLN A 441 -24.07 -1.10 -12.83
N SER A 442 -23.11 -1.00 -13.75
CA SER A 442 -21.69 -0.96 -13.41
C SER A 442 -21.25 0.45 -13.01
N ILE A 443 -21.47 1.43 -13.88
CA ILE A 443 -21.05 2.83 -13.72
C ILE A 443 -22.28 3.73 -13.86
N ILE A 444 -22.33 4.82 -13.10
CA ILE A 444 -23.40 5.83 -13.22
C ILE A 444 -23.14 6.65 -14.48
N GLY A 445 -24.02 6.49 -15.48
CA GLY A 445 -23.87 7.18 -16.76
C GLY A 445 -24.23 8.66 -16.70
N VAL A 446 -23.42 9.49 -17.36
CA VAL A 446 -23.63 10.95 -17.51
C VAL A 446 -23.86 11.29 -18.98
N GLY A 447 -23.06 10.70 -19.87
CA GLY A 447 -23.06 10.98 -21.30
C GLY A 447 -22.72 12.44 -21.66
N GLY A 448 -22.82 12.75 -22.95
CA GLY A 448 -22.60 14.08 -23.52
C GLY A 448 -21.21 14.28 -24.11
N ALA A 449 -20.95 15.50 -24.61
CA ALA A 449 -19.68 15.86 -25.27
C ALA A 449 -18.48 15.58 -24.36
N HIS A 450 -17.45 14.94 -24.89
CA HIS A 450 -16.25 14.61 -24.12
C HIS A 450 -15.01 14.65 -25.00
N THR A 451 -13.85 14.55 -24.38
CA THR A 451 -12.54 14.41 -25.03
C THR A 451 -11.80 13.24 -24.39
N LEU A 452 -10.72 12.75 -24.99
CA LEU A 452 -9.84 11.78 -24.30
C LEU A 452 -9.15 12.39 -23.04
N GLY A 453 -9.11 13.72 -22.94
CA GLY A 453 -8.46 14.46 -21.86
C GLY A 453 -9.37 14.74 -20.66
N ASN A 454 -9.01 15.76 -19.88
CA ASN A 454 -9.70 16.16 -18.64
C ASN A 454 -11.12 16.70 -18.90
N GLN A 455 -12.16 15.96 -18.49
CA GLN A 455 -13.58 16.32 -18.72
C GLN A 455 -14.02 17.57 -17.96
N TYR A 456 -13.32 17.92 -16.87
CA TYR A 456 -13.60 19.10 -16.07
C TYR A 456 -13.39 20.41 -16.85
N ASP A 457 -12.47 20.38 -17.81
CA ASP A 457 -12.09 21.54 -18.62
C ASP A 457 -12.89 21.64 -19.93
N ASN A 458 -13.69 20.62 -20.25
CA ASN A 458 -14.40 20.55 -21.52
C ASN A 458 -15.64 21.46 -21.54
N GLY A 459 -15.46 22.69 -22.01
CA GLY A 459 -16.54 23.67 -22.13
C GLY A 459 -17.68 23.28 -23.09
N ALA A 460 -17.48 22.27 -23.94
CA ALA A 460 -18.55 21.77 -24.83
C ALA A 460 -19.62 20.97 -24.07
N ASN A 461 -19.32 20.47 -22.86
CA ASN A 461 -20.27 19.74 -22.03
C ASN A 461 -20.57 20.50 -20.75
N THR A 462 -21.71 21.19 -20.73
CA THR A 462 -22.12 22.01 -19.59
C THR A 462 -22.41 21.20 -18.32
N ALA A 463 -22.63 19.88 -18.42
CA ALA A 463 -22.88 19.04 -17.25
C ALA A 463 -21.59 18.70 -16.48
N THR A 464 -20.49 18.49 -17.21
CA THR A 464 -19.17 18.17 -16.62
C THR A 464 -18.29 19.39 -16.43
N PHE A 465 -18.44 20.43 -17.27
CA PHE A 465 -17.61 21.62 -17.20
C PHE A 465 -17.59 22.24 -15.79
N GLN A 466 -16.41 22.28 -15.21
CA GLN A 466 -16.13 22.73 -13.84
C GLN A 466 -16.89 21.99 -12.73
N ASN A 467 -17.46 20.81 -13.04
CA ASN A 467 -18.18 19.94 -12.11
C ASN A 467 -17.38 18.67 -11.84
N LYS A 468 -16.78 18.57 -10.65
CA LYS A 468 -15.84 17.48 -10.32
C LYS A 468 -16.50 16.10 -10.35
N GLN A 469 -17.66 15.94 -9.70
CA GLN A 469 -18.36 14.67 -9.64
C GLN A 469 -18.77 14.15 -11.02
N GLN A 470 -19.41 15.00 -11.84
CA GLN A 470 -19.86 14.57 -13.17
C GLN A 470 -18.69 14.32 -14.13
N SER A 471 -17.61 15.09 -14.01
CA SER A 471 -16.38 14.87 -14.78
C SER A 471 -15.75 13.51 -14.47
N ASN A 472 -15.64 13.15 -13.18
CA ASN A 472 -15.09 11.87 -12.76
C ASN A 472 -15.96 10.68 -13.19
N ARG A 473 -17.29 10.85 -13.25
CA ARG A 473 -18.21 9.83 -13.77
C ARG A 473 -18.03 9.63 -15.26
N LEU A 474 -18.06 10.71 -16.04
CA LEU A 474 -17.90 10.65 -17.49
C LEU A 474 -16.53 10.08 -17.88
N ALA A 475 -15.46 10.52 -17.21
CA ALA A 475 -14.12 9.98 -17.43
C ALA A 475 -14.06 8.47 -17.19
N LEU A 476 -14.66 7.96 -16.11
CA LEU A 476 -14.70 6.52 -15.83
C LEU A 476 -15.59 5.76 -16.83
N GLU A 477 -16.74 6.32 -17.21
CA GLU A 477 -17.69 5.70 -18.15
C GLU A 477 -17.05 5.49 -19.53
N GLU A 478 -16.43 6.53 -20.08
CA GLU A 478 -15.74 6.45 -21.37
C GLU A 478 -14.47 5.58 -21.27
N ALA A 479 -13.71 5.72 -20.17
CA ALA A 479 -12.50 4.93 -19.97
C ALA A 479 -12.79 3.43 -19.87
N PHE A 480 -13.89 3.07 -19.21
CA PHE A 480 -14.35 1.69 -19.13
C PHE A 480 -14.65 1.13 -20.51
N ALA A 481 -15.33 1.89 -21.37
CA ALA A 481 -15.67 1.46 -22.73
C ALA A 481 -14.41 1.29 -23.60
N SER A 482 -13.48 2.26 -23.57
CA SER A 482 -12.20 2.22 -24.29
C SER A 482 -11.31 1.04 -23.82
N TRP A 483 -11.18 0.85 -22.51
CA TRP A 483 -10.44 -0.27 -21.93
C TRP A 483 -11.11 -1.61 -22.22
N PHE A 484 -12.44 -1.71 -22.11
CA PHE A 484 -13.19 -2.94 -22.38
C PHE A 484 -13.00 -3.40 -23.82
N ALA A 485 -13.12 -2.46 -24.77
CA ALA A 485 -12.95 -2.73 -26.19
C ALA A 485 -11.58 -3.37 -26.45
N THR A 486 -10.52 -2.67 -26.05
CA THR A 486 -9.13 -3.09 -26.29
C THR A 486 -8.81 -4.41 -25.56
N SER A 487 -9.22 -4.53 -24.28
CA SER A 487 -8.93 -5.70 -23.44
C SER A 487 -9.62 -6.97 -23.95
N TYR A 488 -10.88 -6.85 -24.40
CA TYR A 488 -11.61 -7.98 -24.93
C TYR A 488 -10.97 -8.49 -26.22
N TRP A 489 -10.69 -7.58 -27.16
CA TRP A 489 -10.15 -7.95 -28.47
C TRP A 489 -8.78 -8.61 -28.41
N LYS A 490 -7.94 -8.25 -27.44
CA LYS A 490 -6.63 -8.90 -27.18
C LYS A 490 -6.75 -10.41 -26.92
N SER A 491 -7.90 -10.86 -26.42
CA SER A 491 -8.20 -12.29 -26.18
C SER A 491 -9.04 -12.97 -27.28
N SER A 492 -9.54 -12.21 -28.26
CA SER A 492 -10.46 -12.71 -29.28
C SER A 492 -9.75 -13.53 -30.37
N LYS A 493 -10.48 -14.47 -30.98
CA LYS A 493 -10.04 -15.24 -32.16
C LYS A 493 -9.83 -14.37 -33.41
N TYR A 494 -10.24 -13.11 -33.38
CA TYR A 494 -10.08 -12.12 -34.45
C TYR A 494 -8.86 -11.21 -34.27
N ALA A 495 -8.12 -11.34 -33.17
CA ALA A 495 -6.87 -10.62 -32.95
C ALA A 495 -5.92 -10.83 -34.15
N ASN A 496 -5.38 -9.73 -34.69
CA ASN A 496 -4.51 -9.68 -35.87
C ASN A 496 -5.12 -10.20 -37.19
N ARG A 497 -6.44 -10.45 -37.24
CA ARG A 497 -7.16 -10.91 -38.45
C ARG A 497 -8.11 -9.85 -39.01
N VAL A 498 -8.50 -8.90 -38.18
CA VAL A 498 -9.22 -7.69 -38.55
C VAL A 498 -8.26 -6.52 -38.30
N PRO A 499 -8.18 -5.52 -39.20
CA PRO A 499 -7.32 -4.36 -38.98
C PRO A 499 -7.59 -3.71 -37.61
N HIS A 500 -6.53 -3.37 -36.87
CA HIS A 500 -6.60 -2.70 -35.57
C HIS A 500 -7.26 -3.51 -34.44
N VAL A 501 -7.48 -4.81 -34.62
CA VAL A 501 -8.08 -5.66 -33.58
C VAL A 501 -7.03 -6.50 -32.88
N GLY A 502 -7.00 -6.40 -31.55
CA GLY A 502 -6.15 -7.22 -30.67
C GLY A 502 -4.74 -6.69 -30.46
N ASP A 503 -4.52 -5.40 -30.68
CA ASP A 503 -3.33 -4.67 -30.24
C ASP A 503 -3.59 -3.98 -28.88
N ASP A 504 -2.75 -3.01 -28.51
CA ASP A 504 -2.84 -2.24 -27.26
C ASP A 504 -3.44 -0.84 -27.43
N ARG A 505 -4.01 -0.59 -28.61
CA ARG A 505 -4.45 0.73 -29.03
C ARG A 505 -5.94 0.71 -29.24
N PHE A 506 -6.61 1.72 -28.72
CA PHE A 506 -7.99 1.98 -29.11
C PHE A 506 -7.99 2.80 -30.41
N ASP A 507 -8.45 2.22 -31.52
CA ASP A 507 -8.50 2.86 -32.85
C ASP A 507 -9.93 3.10 -33.34
N GLY A 508 -10.21 4.34 -33.79
CA GLY A 508 -11.46 4.73 -34.46
C GLY A 508 -11.23 5.35 -35.84
N ALA A 509 -12.25 5.33 -36.71
CA ALA A 509 -12.14 5.95 -38.03
C ALA A 509 -12.19 7.48 -37.91
N ALA A 510 -11.20 8.18 -38.47
CA ALA A 510 -11.35 9.58 -38.83
C ALA A 510 -11.85 9.71 -40.27
N THR A 511 -12.54 10.81 -40.58
CA THR A 511 -12.89 11.17 -41.96
C THR A 511 -11.63 11.21 -42.83
N GLY A 512 -11.52 10.29 -43.78
CA GLY A 512 -10.36 10.22 -44.68
C GLY A 512 -9.33 9.13 -44.36
N GLY A 513 -9.73 8.02 -43.73
CA GLY A 513 -8.95 6.78 -43.74
C GLY A 513 -7.68 6.76 -42.88
N GLY A 514 -7.50 7.75 -42.00
CA GLY A 514 -6.57 7.66 -40.87
C GLY A 514 -7.28 7.16 -39.61
N THR A 515 -6.57 6.41 -38.77
CA THR A 515 -7.06 6.00 -37.46
C THR A 515 -6.83 7.13 -36.44
N GLY A 516 -7.91 7.69 -35.90
CA GLY A 516 -7.85 8.47 -34.67
C GLY A 516 -7.88 7.50 -33.50
N GLY A 517 -6.86 7.49 -32.64
CA GLY A 517 -6.76 6.50 -31.59
C GLY A 517 -5.71 6.84 -30.55
N PHE A 518 -5.71 6.12 -29.42
CA PHE A 518 -4.72 6.28 -28.36
C PHE A 518 -4.24 4.94 -27.84
N SER A 519 -2.95 4.84 -27.52
CA SER A 519 -2.39 3.62 -26.93
C SER A 519 -2.69 3.61 -25.43
N LEU A 520 -3.05 2.42 -24.94
CA LEU A 520 -3.20 2.14 -23.51
C LEU A 520 -1.85 1.88 -22.82
N GLU A 521 -0.78 1.57 -23.57
CA GLU A 521 0.58 1.39 -23.04
C GLU A 521 1.38 2.70 -23.10
N ASP A 522 1.33 3.41 -24.24
CA ASP A 522 2.24 4.54 -24.47
C ASP A 522 1.87 5.76 -23.62
N SER A 523 2.58 5.91 -22.52
CA SER A 523 2.53 7.05 -21.62
C SER A 523 2.91 8.40 -22.29
N GLY A 524 3.40 8.42 -23.54
CA GLY A 524 3.76 9.60 -24.30
C GLY A 524 2.64 10.64 -24.49
N THR A 525 3.04 11.82 -24.98
CA THR A 525 2.09 12.87 -25.37
C THR A 525 1.24 12.35 -26.52
N LEU A 526 -0.06 12.14 -26.28
CA LEU A 526 -1.00 11.83 -27.34
C LEU A 526 -0.96 12.96 -28.36
N ASN A 527 -0.54 12.66 -29.60
CA ASN A 527 -0.32 13.66 -30.65
C ASN A 527 -1.53 14.60 -30.80
N GLY A 528 -1.41 15.82 -30.25
CA GLY A 528 -2.46 16.85 -30.27
C GLY A 528 -3.42 16.88 -29.08
N VAL A 529 -3.50 15.85 -28.23
CA VAL A 529 -4.38 15.84 -27.04
C VAL A 529 -3.62 16.38 -25.83
N SER A 530 -3.94 17.62 -25.45
CA SER A 530 -3.47 18.20 -24.18
C SER A 530 -4.27 17.65 -23.00
N ASN A 531 -3.68 17.69 -21.80
CA ASN A 531 -4.38 17.44 -20.55
C ASN A 531 -4.95 16.01 -20.40
N VAL A 532 -4.07 15.01 -20.31
CA VAL A 532 -4.39 13.57 -20.34
C VAL A 532 -4.07 12.83 -19.04
N TYR A 533 -3.90 13.55 -17.93
CA TYR A 533 -3.57 13.00 -16.61
C TYR A 533 -4.54 13.48 -15.53
N GLY A 534 -4.87 12.59 -14.59
CA GLY A 534 -5.79 12.83 -13.49
C GLY A 534 -7.05 11.97 -13.54
N GLU A 535 -7.81 11.99 -12.44
CA GLU A 535 -9.01 11.15 -12.25
C GLU A 535 -10.22 11.53 -13.14
N ASP A 536 -10.15 12.69 -13.80
CA ASP A 536 -11.15 13.18 -14.76
C ASP A 536 -10.69 13.05 -16.22
N SER A 537 -9.59 12.35 -16.50
CA SER A 537 -9.15 12.06 -17.87
C SER A 537 -9.53 10.65 -18.26
N GLU A 538 -10.22 10.51 -19.40
CA GLU A 538 -10.55 9.21 -19.99
C GLU A 538 -9.27 8.40 -20.26
N ALA A 539 -8.30 8.99 -20.97
CA ALA A 539 -7.05 8.32 -21.29
C ALA A 539 -6.29 7.87 -20.04
N ALA A 540 -6.19 8.71 -19.01
CA ALA A 540 -5.54 8.36 -17.75
C ALA A 540 -6.21 7.15 -17.07
N VAL A 541 -7.54 7.18 -16.96
CA VAL A 541 -8.30 6.13 -16.28
C VAL A 541 -8.28 4.83 -17.10
N ALA A 542 -8.38 4.90 -18.43
CA ALA A 542 -8.32 3.72 -19.29
C ALA A 542 -6.96 3.02 -19.21
N ARG A 543 -5.86 3.80 -19.16
CA ARG A 543 -4.50 3.29 -18.98
C ARG A 543 -4.29 2.71 -17.58
N PHE A 544 -4.80 3.39 -16.55
CA PHE A 544 -4.79 2.82 -15.21
C PHE A 544 -5.48 1.45 -15.18
N MET A 545 -6.66 1.32 -15.79
CA MET A 545 -7.38 0.04 -15.89
C MET A 545 -6.61 -0.99 -16.70
N TRP A 546 -5.93 -0.56 -17.75
CA TRP A 546 -5.10 -1.40 -18.60
C TRP A 546 -3.90 -1.99 -17.84
N ASP A 547 -3.05 -1.15 -17.23
CA ASP A 547 -1.91 -1.56 -16.39
C ASP A 547 -2.32 -2.47 -15.21
N MET A 548 -3.59 -2.44 -14.80
CA MET A 548 -4.08 -3.39 -13.80
C MET A 548 -4.27 -4.80 -14.35
N THR A 549 -4.53 -4.94 -15.64
CA THR A 549 -5.15 -6.14 -16.23
C THR A 549 -4.35 -6.75 -17.37
N ASP A 550 -3.42 -6.00 -17.93
CA ASP A 550 -2.52 -6.51 -18.94
C ASP A 550 -1.48 -7.46 -18.29
N ALA A 551 -0.78 -8.21 -19.13
CA ALA A 551 0.23 -9.18 -18.69
C ALA A 551 1.65 -8.69 -18.93
N GLY A 552 1.80 -7.44 -19.43
CA GLY A 552 3.07 -6.82 -19.74
C GLY A 552 3.77 -6.33 -18.48
N GLU A 553 5.08 -6.46 -18.46
CA GLU A 553 5.90 -5.78 -17.46
C GLU A 553 6.44 -4.50 -18.06
N GLU A 554 5.83 -3.37 -17.69
CA GLU A 554 6.28 -2.05 -18.12
C GLU A 554 6.68 -1.21 -16.90
N PRO A 555 7.89 -0.63 -16.87
CA PRO A 555 8.27 0.27 -15.79
C PRO A 555 7.39 1.52 -15.81
N ASN A 556 6.82 1.90 -14.66
CA ASN A 556 6.10 3.17 -14.52
C ASN A 556 7.08 4.34 -14.73
N ALA A 557 7.12 4.90 -15.94
CA ALA A 557 8.14 5.85 -16.38
C ALA A 557 8.07 7.20 -15.65
N ARG A 558 6.87 7.66 -15.29
CA ARG A 558 6.61 8.89 -14.54
C ARG A 558 6.48 8.66 -13.04
N ALA A 559 6.12 7.46 -12.58
CA ALA A 559 6.14 7.10 -11.17
C ALA A 559 7.58 6.92 -10.62
N GLY A 560 8.49 7.84 -10.95
CA GLY A 560 9.92 7.73 -10.69
C GLY A 560 10.24 7.43 -9.23
N CYS A 561 10.90 6.31 -8.99
CA CYS A 561 11.37 5.86 -7.67
C CYS A 561 12.58 4.92 -7.82
N SER A 562 13.23 4.56 -6.71
CA SER A 562 14.38 3.65 -6.76
C SER A 562 14.02 2.17 -6.94
N LYS A 563 12.91 1.69 -6.33
CA LYS A 563 12.59 0.26 -6.20
C LYS A 563 11.14 -0.10 -6.57
N TYR A 564 10.16 0.37 -5.81
CA TYR A 564 8.77 -0.15 -5.82
C TYR A 564 7.84 0.36 -6.94
N CYS A 565 8.39 0.95 -8.01
CA CYS A 565 7.65 1.47 -9.17
C CYS A 565 7.94 0.67 -10.44
N LYS A 566 8.76 -0.40 -10.32
CA LYS A 566 9.15 -1.26 -11.44
C LYS A 566 8.46 -2.62 -11.40
N GLU A 567 7.63 -2.87 -10.39
CA GLU A 567 6.92 -4.13 -10.22
C GLU A 567 5.61 -4.09 -10.99
N SER A 568 5.33 -5.17 -11.73
CA SER A 568 4.10 -5.34 -12.50
C SER A 568 2.90 -5.60 -11.59
N MET A 569 1.73 -5.21 -12.07
CA MET A 569 0.45 -5.51 -11.45
C MET A 569 -0.37 -6.34 -12.42
N GLN A 570 -0.94 -7.45 -11.95
CA GLN A 570 -1.83 -8.25 -12.78
C GLN A 570 -3.04 -8.72 -11.98
N VAL A 571 -4.18 -8.13 -12.31
CA VAL A 571 -5.49 -8.51 -11.81
C VAL A 571 -6.27 -9.11 -12.97
N PRO A 572 -6.60 -10.41 -12.93
CA PRO A 572 -7.39 -11.03 -13.98
C PRO A 572 -8.71 -10.29 -14.19
N LEU A 573 -9.05 -10.01 -15.45
CA LEU A 573 -10.29 -9.33 -15.82
C LEU A 573 -11.53 -10.00 -15.19
N GLN A 574 -11.57 -11.34 -15.20
CA GLN A 574 -12.63 -12.15 -14.60
C GLN A 574 -12.75 -11.99 -13.08
N ALA A 575 -11.68 -11.58 -12.39
CA ALA A 575 -11.72 -11.24 -10.98
C ALA A 575 -12.13 -9.78 -10.78
N LEU A 576 -11.65 -8.87 -11.62
CA LEU A 576 -11.94 -7.44 -11.51
C LEU A 576 -13.41 -7.11 -11.79
N MET A 577 -13.97 -7.62 -12.89
CA MET A 577 -15.34 -7.29 -13.34
C MET A 577 -16.41 -7.54 -12.26
N PRO A 578 -16.63 -8.77 -11.75
CA PRO A 578 -17.69 -9.05 -10.78
C PRO A 578 -17.46 -8.41 -9.41
N ASN A 579 -16.20 -8.20 -9.03
CA ASN A 579 -15.85 -7.74 -7.67
C ASN A 579 -15.71 -6.22 -7.57
N ALA A 580 -15.31 -5.54 -8.65
CA ALA A 580 -15.05 -4.10 -8.64
C ALA A 580 -15.98 -3.27 -9.53
N ILE A 581 -16.59 -3.85 -10.57
CA ILE A 581 -17.30 -3.08 -11.61
C ILE A 581 -18.79 -3.45 -11.69
N THR A 582 -19.12 -4.71 -11.99
CA THR A 582 -20.48 -5.20 -12.21
C THR A 582 -21.36 -5.01 -10.97
N GLY A 583 -22.52 -4.37 -11.16
CA GLY A 583 -23.52 -4.12 -10.11
C GLY A 583 -23.08 -3.14 -9.02
N LYS A 584 -22.01 -2.36 -9.25
CA LYS A 584 -21.43 -1.48 -8.22
C LYS A 584 -21.91 -0.04 -8.28
N ASN A 585 -22.56 0.39 -9.37
CA ASN A 585 -22.97 1.78 -9.61
C ASN A 585 -21.85 2.77 -9.25
N LEU A 586 -20.69 2.60 -9.88
CA LEU A 586 -19.49 3.39 -9.60
C LEU A 586 -19.76 4.87 -9.89
N ASP A 587 -19.50 5.70 -8.88
CA ASP A 587 -19.64 7.17 -8.91
C ASP A 587 -18.28 7.82 -9.22
N GLY A 588 -17.70 7.44 -10.38
CA GLY A 588 -16.39 7.89 -10.85
C GLY A 588 -15.18 7.11 -10.32
N PHE A 589 -13.98 7.51 -10.76
CA PHE A 589 -12.73 6.78 -10.57
C PHE A 589 -12.46 6.35 -9.11
N ASN A 590 -12.71 7.21 -8.13
CA ASN A 590 -12.52 6.85 -6.71
C ASN A 590 -13.30 5.59 -6.32
N GLY A 591 -14.55 5.45 -6.77
CA GLY A 591 -15.37 4.29 -6.48
C GLY A 591 -14.81 3.00 -7.08
N PHE A 592 -14.20 3.09 -8.26
CA PHE A 592 -13.47 2.00 -8.92
C PHE A 592 -12.20 1.66 -8.16
N TYR A 593 -11.32 2.65 -7.92
CA TYR A 593 -10.04 2.50 -7.24
C TYR A 593 -10.18 1.79 -5.88
N GLN A 594 -11.14 2.20 -5.04
CA GLN A 594 -11.32 1.58 -3.72
C GLN A 594 -11.61 0.07 -3.80
N ARG A 595 -12.39 -0.34 -4.81
CA ARG A 595 -12.74 -1.75 -5.01
C ARG A 595 -11.63 -2.52 -5.72
N ALA A 596 -11.00 -1.93 -6.72
CA ALA A 596 -9.86 -2.52 -7.42
C ALA A 596 -8.68 -2.75 -6.45
N TYR A 597 -8.42 -1.79 -5.57
CA TYR A 597 -7.49 -1.92 -4.45
C TYR A 597 -7.87 -3.12 -3.58
N GLN A 598 -9.14 -3.23 -3.17
CA GLN A 598 -9.58 -4.34 -2.33
C GLN A 598 -9.41 -5.71 -3.02
N VAL A 599 -9.66 -5.80 -4.32
CA VAL A 599 -9.48 -7.03 -5.10
C VAL A 599 -8.00 -7.42 -5.18
N HIS A 600 -7.11 -6.47 -5.48
CA HIS A 600 -5.68 -6.73 -5.62
C HIS A 600 -5.00 -7.00 -4.27
N VAL A 601 -5.21 -6.11 -3.29
CA VAL A 601 -4.53 -6.12 -1.99
C VAL A 601 -5.16 -7.12 -1.01
N GLY A 602 -6.42 -7.47 -1.21
CA GLY A 602 -7.20 -8.35 -0.32
C GLY A 602 -7.79 -7.63 0.91
N SER A 603 -7.62 -6.31 1.02
CA SER A 603 -8.19 -5.49 2.10
C SER A 603 -8.53 -4.09 1.61
N ALA A 604 -9.43 -3.38 2.30
CA ALA A 604 -9.81 -2.02 1.92
C ALA A 604 -8.64 -1.02 2.06
N ALA A 605 -8.63 0.03 1.24
CA ALA A 605 -7.62 1.08 1.37
C ALA A 605 -7.67 1.70 2.77
N GLY A 606 -6.51 1.83 3.41
CA GLY A 606 -6.41 2.26 4.81
C GLY A 606 -6.34 1.12 5.84
N ALA A 607 -6.62 -0.14 5.47
CA ALA A 607 -6.44 -1.28 6.38
C ALA A 607 -4.97 -1.49 6.80
N LEU A 608 -4.03 -1.05 5.96
CA LEU A 608 -2.58 -1.14 6.16
C LEU A 608 -1.99 0.10 6.89
N ASP A 609 -2.83 1.00 7.40
CA ASP A 609 -2.43 2.28 8.00
C ASP A 609 -2.28 2.22 9.53
N ASN A 610 -2.46 1.05 10.14
CA ASN A 610 -2.35 0.89 11.59
C ASN A 610 -0.89 0.65 11.97
N VAL A 611 -0.35 1.49 12.86
CA VAL A 611 1.03 1.36 13.36
C VAL A 611 1.19 0.01 14.05
N GLY A 612 2.22 -0.76 13.65
CA GLY A 612 2.45 -2.13 14.10
C GLY A 612 2.64 -3.11 12.95
N ALA A 613 2.40 -4.39 13.22
CA ALA A 613 2.58 -5.47 12.24
C ALA A 613 1.57 -5.38 11.08
N VAL A 614 2.07 -5.55 9.87
CA VAL A 614 1.30 -5.58 8.62
C VAL A 614 1.79 -6.72 7.71
N SER A 615 0.98 -7.13 6.74
CA SER A 615 1.38 -8.15 5.76
C SER A 615 2.28 -7.52 4.70
N ALA A 616 3.54 -7.97 4.60
CA ALA A 616 4.49 -7.50 3.59
C ALA A 616 3.93 -7.67 2.16
N GLU A 617 3.32 -8.82 1.86
CA GLU A 617 2.69 -9.08 0.56
C GLU A 617 1.56 -8.07 0.25
N SER A 618 0.73 -7.75 1.26
CA SER A 618 -0.35 -6.77 1.08
C SER A 618 0.19 -5.36 0.89
N VAL A 619 1.29 -5.01 1.56
CA VAL A 619 1.95 -3.71 1.37
C VAL A 619 2.55 -3.64 -0.03
N GLU A 620 3.29 -4.65 -0.49
CA GLU A 620 3.84 -4.69 -1.86
C GLU A 620 2.75 -4.48 -2.92
N LYS A 621 1.63 -5.20 -2.80
CA LYS A 621 0.47 -5.02 -3.70
C LYS A 621 -0.13 -3.60 -3.62
N ALA A 622 -0.14 -2.98 -2.44
CA ALA A 622 -0.57 -1.59 -2.27
C ALA A 622 0.42 -0.59 -2.89
N LEU A 623 1.73 -0.90 -2.90
CA LEU A 623 2.74 -0.07 -3.55
C LEU A 623 2.64 -0.17 -5.07
N GLN A 624 2.35 -1.34 -5.62
CA GLN A 624 2.13 -1.56 -7.06
C GLN A 624 0.99 -0.69 -7.58
N ILE A 625 -0.21 -0.80 -6.99
CA ILE A 625 -1.36 0.04 -7.39
C ILE A 625 -1.10 1.53 -7.12
N GLY A 626 -0.31 1.84 -6.08
CA GLY A 626 0.12 3.20 -5.78
C GLY A 626 1.01 3.80 -6.87
N ALA A 627 1.95 3.02 -7.40
CA ALA A 627 2.81 3.41 -8.51
C ALA A 627 2.02 3.71 -9.79
N VAL A 628 1.09 2.83 -10.17
CA VAL A 628 0.22 3.04 -11.35
C VAL A 628 -0.66 4.27 -11.18
N SER A 629 -1.20 4.51 -9.97
CA SER A 629 -1.98 5.72 -9.73
C SER A 629 -1.15 7.01 -9.83
N ALA A 630 0.13 6.96 -9.42
CA ALA A 630 1.06 8.08 -9.54
C ALA A 630 1.50 8.31 -11.00
N GLU A 631 1.66 7.23 -11.77
CA GLU A 631 1.99 7.25 -13.21
C GLU A 631 0.99 8.09 -14.00
N PHE A 632 -0.31 7.90 -13.76
CA PHE A 632 -1.38 8.58 -14.51
C PHE A 632 -1.95 9.82 -13.80
N GLY A 633 -1.29 10.28 -12.73
CA GLY A 633 -1.58 11.56 -12.08
C GLY A 633 -2.76 11.55 -11.10
N MET A 634 -3.25 10.39 -10.67
CA MET A 634 -4.26 10.28 -9.60
C MET A 634 -3.61 10.30 -8.21
N GLY A 635 -2.50 9.58 -8.04
CA GLY A 635 -1.74 9.45 -6.80
C GLY A 635 -0.58 10.45 -6.68
N ALA A 636 0.01 10.51 -5.49
CA ALA A 636 1.20 11.33 -5.24
C ALA A 636 2.48 10.64 -5.76
N ASN A 637 3.43 11.43 -6.22
CA ASN A 637 4.75 11.00 -6.69
C ASN A 637 5.85 11.55 -5.78
N ILE A 638 6.47 10.68 -4.99
CA ILE A 638 7.67 10.96 -4.20
C ILE A 638 8.90 10.34 -4.87
N ASN A 639 10.01 11.07 -4.82
CA ASN A 639 11.28 10.64 -5.41
C ASN A 639 12.45 11.18 -4.57
N THR A 640 13.51 10.38 -4.44
CA THR A 640 14.77 10.79 -3.77
C THR A 640 15.45 11.99 -4.42
N THR A 641 15.26 12.22 -5.72
CA THR A 641 15.79 13.38 -6.45
C THR A 641 15.27 14.71 -5.88
N TYR A 642 14.01 14.75 -5.45
CA TYR A 642 13.42 15.93 -4.81
C TYR A 642 13.79 16.05 -3.32
N ASN A 643 14.32 14.97 -2.74
CA ASN A 643 14.56 14.80 -1.31
C ASN A 643 15.92 14.15 -1.05
N PRO A 644 17.04 14.85 -1.32
CA PRO A 644 18.35 14.30 -1.01
C PRO A 644 18.55 14.27 0.51
N ASP A 645 18.58 13.07 1.08
CA ASP A 645 18.93 12.80 2.49
C ASP A 645 18.17 13.68 3.53
N PRO A 646 16.82 13.71 3.49
CA PRO A 646 16.02 14.60 4.32
C PRO A 646 16.15 14.27 5.82
N PHE A 647 16.56 13.05 6.16
CA PHE A 647 16.62 12.52 7.51
C PHE A 647 18.02 12.42 8.11
N ARG A 648 19.01 13.10 7.52
CA ARG A 648 20.35 13.20 8.10
C ARG A 648 20.34 13.84 9.48
N ASP A 649 21.02 13.22 10.45
CA ASP A 649 21.34 13.77 11.78
C ASP A 649 20.12 14.31 12.56
N ILE A 650 18.94 13.75 12.31
CA ILE A 650 17.66 14.28 12.84
C ILE A 650 17.51 14.17 14.36
N ASP A 651 18.34 13.37 15.03
CA ASP A 651 18.39 13.20 16.47
C ASP A 651 19.69 13.75 17.10
N ALA A 652 20.55 14.40 16.32
CA ALA A 652 21.83 14.93 16.73
C ALA A 652 21.83 16.46 16.74
N PRO A 653 21.29 17.11 17.79
CA PRO A 653 21.12 18.57 17.82
C PRO A 653 22.44 19.36 17.72
N THR A 654 23.57 18.71 18.00
CA THR A 654 24.92 19.26 17.84
C THR A 654 25.39 19.31 16.38
N ARG A 655 24.83 18.45 15.51
CA ARG A 655 25.18 18.33 14.08
C ARG A 655 24.12 18.92 13.16
N ARG A 656 22.85 18.90 13.58
CA ARG A 656 21.73 19.53 12.87
C ARG A 656 20.76 20.19 13.84
N ASN A 657 20.56 21.50 13.70
CA ASN A 657 19.54 22.23 14.43
C ASN A 657 18.24 22.27 13.61
N LEU A 658 17.24 21.49 14.02
CA LEU A 658 15.95 21.37 13.34
C LEU A 658 15.12 22.68 13.31
N ASP A 659 15.45 23.67 14.16
CA ASP A 659 14.76 24.96 14.15
C ASP A 659 15.24 25.85 13.00
N SER A 660 16.50 25.70 12.57
CA SER A 660 17.09 26.43 11.43
C SER A 660 17.21 25.59 10.15
N ASP A 661 17.27 24.26 10.27
CA ASP A 661 17.40 23.29 9.18
C ASP A 661 16.40 22.13 9.39
N PRO A 662 15.09 22.38 9.16
CA PRO A 662 14.04 21.40 9.41
C PRO A 662 14.05 20.28 8.37
N VAL A 663 13.38 19.16 8.69
CA VAL A 663 13.12 18.10 7.72
C VAL A 663 12.07 18.59 6.73
N VAL A 664 12.43 18.68 5.45
CA VAL A 664 11.53 19.10 4.37
C VAL A 664 11.35 17.94 3.40
N LEU A 665 10.09 17.55 3.19
CA LEU A 665 9.71 16.56 2.19
C LEU A 665 8.99 17.25 1.03
N ARG A 666 9.27 16.78 -0.19
CA ARG A 666 8.74 17.28 -1.46
C ARG A 666 8.20 16.14 -2.29
N TRP A 667 7.03 16.31 -2.86
CA TRP A 667 6.44 15.39 -3.83
C TRP A 667 5.61 16.16 -4.85
N ALA A 668 5.14 15.48 -5.88
CA ALA A 668 4.32 16.06 -6.93
C ALA A 668 3.06 15.21 -7.19
N GLN A 669 2.15 15.73 -8.00
CA GLN A 669 1.08 14.99 -8.65
C GLN A 669 1.17 15.30 -10.15
N HIS A 670 1.27 14.28 -11.01
CA HIS A 670 1.42 14.46 -12.46
C HIS A 670 0.12 14.83 -13.19
N LYS A 671 -0.90 15.26 -12.46
CA LYS A 671 -2.18 15.69 -12.99
C LYS A 671 -2.04 16.88 -13.95
N THR A 672 -2.88 16.90 -14.97
CA THR A 672 -3.08 18.04 -15.88
C THR A 672 -4.48 18.65 -15.73
N GLY A 673 -4.76 19.71 -16.47
CA GLY A 673 -6.06 20.38 -16.44
C GLY A 673 -6.34 21.16 -15.14
N SER A 674 -7.50 21.82 -15.09
CA SER A 674 -7.82 22.80 -14.03
C SER A 674 -8.55 22.21 -12.81
N MET A 675 -9.03 20.96 -12.87
CA MET A 675 -9.73 20.34 -11.74
C MET A 675 -8.88 20.37 -10.44
N PRO A 676 -9.43 20.67 -9.26
CA PRO A 676 -8.64 20.62 -8.02
C PRO A 676 -8.11 19.20 -7.74
N GLY A 677 -6.80 19.10 -7.52
CA GLY A 677 -6.09 17.85 -7.23
C GLY A 677 -6.02 17.50 -5.75
N LEU A 678 -5.00 16.74 -5.37
CA LEU A 678 -4.73 16.33 -4.00
C LEU A 678 -4.39 17.54 -3.12
N ASP A 679 -4.94 17.61 -1.91
CA ASP A 679 -4.70 18.72 -0.98
C ASP A 679 -4.48 18.28 0.48
N ARG A 680 -4.79 17.04 0.83
CA ARG A 680 -4.52 16.45 2.15
C ARG A 680 -3.68 15.20 2.01
N PHE A 681 -2.67 15.03 2.88
CA PHE A 681 -1.74 13.92 2.76
C PHE A 681 -1.47 13.20 4.08
N GLU A 682 -1.27 11.89 3.98
CA GLU A 682 -0.79 11.03 5.06
C GLU A 682 0.56 10.43 4.64
N LEU A 683 1.54 10.46 5.54
CA LEU A 683 2.86 9.87 5.33
C LEU A 683 2.95 8.56 6.10
N LEU A 684 3.20 7.47 5.38
CA LEU A 684 3.33 6.13 5.95
C LEU A 684 4.78 5.67 5.88
N PHE A 685 5.39 5.40 7.02
CA PHE A 685 6.77 4.93 7.15
C PHE A 685 6.77 3.44 7.48
N TYR A 686 7.02 2.60 6.48
CA TYR A 686 7.16 1.15 6.67
C TYR A 686 8.62 0.76 6.96
N SER A 687 8.80 -0.39 7.62
CA SER A 687 10.08 -1.06 7.71
C SER A 687 10.60 -1.44 6.32
N GLU A 688 11.91 -1.62 6.18
CA GLU A 688 12.51 -2.10 4.91
C GLU A 688 11.94 -3.44 4.43
N ALA A 689 11.58 -4.32 5.38
CA ALA A 689 10.96 -5.61 5.10
C ALA A 689 9.45 -5.53 4.82
N LEU A 690 8.85 -4.34 4.90
CA LEU A 690 7.42 -4.07 4.70
C LEU A 690 6.47 -4.82 5.65
N ASP A 691 7.00 -5.41 6.71
CA ASP A 691 6.27 -6.20 7.71
C ASP A 691 5.74 -5.38 8.89
N GLN A 692 6.13 -4.11 8.98
CA GLN A 692 5.69 -3.19 10.02
C GLN A 692 5.46 -1.78 9.48
N LEU A 693 4.34 -1.15 9.85
CA LEU A 693 4.19 0.30 9.77
C LEU A 693 4.76 0.93 11.04
N LEU A 694 5.86 1.66 10.91
CA LEU A 694 6.60 2.26 12.03
C LEU A 694 5.91 3.53 12.54
N VAL A 695 5.50 4.40 11.62
CA VAL A 695 4.87 5.69 11.92
C VAL A 695 3.88 6.06 10.83
N LYS A 696 2.75 6.64 11.24
CA LYS A 696 1.79 7.33 10.38
C LYS A 696 1.73 8.80 10.79
N LEU A 697 1.89 9.72 9.84
CA LEU A 697 1.81 11.17 10.07
C LEU A 697 0.74 11.80 9.17
N ASP A 698 0.09 12.85 9.66
CA ASP A 698 -0.85 13.68 8.91
C ASP A 698 -0.20 15.05 8.62
N THR A 699 -0.24 15.49 7.36
CA THR A 699 0.32 16.77 6.93
C THR A 699 -0.66 17.93 7.09
N GLY A 700 -1.94 17.65 7.34
CA GLY A 700 -3.04 18.58 7.16
C GLY A 700 -3.24 18.96 5.68
N THR A 701 -3.90 20.10 5.46
CA THR A 701 -4.07 20.66 4.11
C THR A 701 -2.82 21.40 3.66
N LEU A 702 -2.32 21.07 2.47
CA LEU A 702 -1.20 21.76 1.83
C LEU A 702 -1.67 22.57 0.62
N ASN A 703 -1.12 23.77 0.45
CA ASN A 703 -1.40 24.61 -0.71
C ASN A 703 -0.64 24.06 -1.94
N THR A 704 -1.31 24.08 -3.08
CA THR A 704 -0.76 23.61 -4.36
C THR A 704 -0.03 24.75 -5.09
N ALA A 705 1.24 24.53 -5.44
CA ALA A 705 1.93 25.33 -6.45
C ALA A 705 2.33 24.39 -7.60
N ASN A 706 1.66 24.50 -8.75
CA ASN A 706 1.91 23.66 -9.94
C ASN A 706 1.90 22.14 -9.64
N ASN A 707 0.97 21.67 -8.81
CA ASN A 707 0.89 20.27 -8.37
C ASN A 707 2.17 19.74 -7.69
N SER A 708 3.00 20.63 -7.13
CA SER A 708 4.12 20.30 -6.28
C SER A 708 3.79 20.68 -4.83
N TYR A 709 4.21 19.82 -3.91
CA TYR A 709 3.91 19.90 -2.50
C TYR A 709 5.21 19.93 -1.71
N GLN A 710 5.24 20.80 -0.70
CA GLN A 710 6.36 20.89 0.23
C GLN A 710 5.81 20.82 1.64
N TYR A 711 6.32 19.87 2.42
CA TYR A 711 5.97 19.69 3.82
C TYR A 711 7.19 19.92 4.70
N VAL A 712 7.09 20.93 5.58
CA VAL A 712 8.06 21.16 6.64
C VAL A 712 7.60 20.37 7.86
N MET A 713 8.31 19.30 8.18
CA MET A 713 7.90 18.37 9.22
C MET A 713 8.08 18.99 10.62
N PRO A 714 7.03 19.03 11.45
CA PRO A 714 7.15 19.49 12.83
C PRO A 714 8.11 18.63 13.65
N ARG A 715 8.87 19.28 14.54
CA ARG A 715 9.85 18.61 15.42
C ARG A 715 9.26 17.43 16.20
N ALA A 716 8.02 17.54 16.66
CA ALA A 716 7.32 16.45 17.35
C ALA A 716 7.13 15.20 16.46
N GLN A 717 6.89 15.39 15.16
CA GLN A 717 6.76 14.29 14.21
C GLN A 717 8.12 13.68 13.86
N VAL A 718 9.17 14.50 13.71
CA VAL A 718 10.56 14.00 13.56
C VAL A 718 10.93 13.12 14.76
N GLN A 719 10.61 13.56 15.98
CA GLN A 719 10.86 12.77 17.19
C GLN A 719 10.07 11.47 17.22
N ALA A 720 8.85 11.44 16.67
CA ALA A 720 8.06 10.21 16.55
C ALA A 720 8.76 9.16 15.66
N ILE A 721 9.37 9.59 14.55
CA ILE A 721 10.18 8.73 13.67
C ILE A 721 11.39 8.18 14.42
N VAL A 722 12.16 9.04 15.09
CA VAL A 722 13.33 8.63 15.90
C VAL A 722 12.94 7.59 16.96
N ASN A 723 11.88 7.86 17.72
CA ASN A 723 11.40 6.95 18.76
C ASN A 723 10.93 5.61 18.20
N ALA A 724 10.31 5.59 17.02
CA ALA A 724 9.88 4.36 16.37
C ALA A 724 11.07 3.52 15.91
N LEU A 725 12.08 4.15 15.30
CA LEU A 725 13.31 3.47 14.86
C LEU A 725 14.08 2.87 16.04
N GLN A 726 14.22 3.61 17.14
CA GLN A 726 14.92 3.14 18.34
C GLN A 726 14.27 1.90 18.98
N LYS A 727 12.95 1.72 18.83
CA LYS A 727 12.24 0.50 19.29
C LYS A 727 12.58 -0.74 18.46
N THR A 728 13.14 -0.58 17.26
CA THR A 728 13.51 -1.70 16.38
C THR A 728 14.93 -2.22 16.63
N GLY A 729 15.59 -1.74 17.69
CA GLY A 729 17.00 -2.02 18.00
C GLY A 729 17.95 -1.02 17.33
N TYR A 730 19.15 -0.88 17.87
CA TYR A 730 20.17 0.02 17.32
C TYR A 730 20.71 -0.50 15.97
N LYS A 731 20.78 0.38 14.99
CA LYS A 731 21.46 0.15 13.70
C LYS A 731 22.31 1.37 13.35
N PRO A 732 23.48 1.18 12.71
CA PRO A 732 24.29 2.31 12.23
C PRO A 732 23.58 3.12 11.14
N GLU A 733 22.68 2.48 10.39
CA GLU A 733 21.80 3.11 9.41
C GLU A 733 20.47 2.35 9.39
N TYR A 734 19.36 3.09 9.38
CA TYR A 734 18.02 2.54 9.17
C TYR A 734 17.58 2.81 7.74
N LYS A 735 16.86 1.87 7.14
CA LYS A 735 16.13 2.06 5.88
C LYS A 735 14.63 2.06 6.18
N VAL A 736 13.94 3.07 5.68
CA VAL A 736 12.49 3.20 5.79
C VAL A 736 11.88 3.38 4.41
N VAL A 737 10.73 2.75 4.19
CA VAL A 737 9.96 2.92 2.96
C VAL A 737 8.86 3.94 3.22
N LEU A 738 8.93 5.08 2.54
CA LEU A 738 7.96 6.15 2.67
C LEU A 738 6.95 6.10 1.52
N VAL A 739 5.67 6.06 1.89
CA VAL A 739 4.54 6.21 0.97
C VAL A 739 3.80 7.51 1.30
N VAL A 740 3.44 8.26 0.27
CA VAL A 740 2.59 9.44 0.40
C VAL A 740 1.19 9.08 -0.08
N LYS A 741 0.21 9.05 0.84
CA LYS A 741 -1.21 8.91 0.47
C LYS A 741 -1.84 10.27 0.34
N GLY A 742 -2.59 10.49 -0.74
CA GLY A 742 -3.24 11.76 -1.01
C GLY A 742 -4.76 11.65 -1.06
N THR A 743 -5.45 12.62 -0.48
CA THR A 743 -6.90 12.83 -0.65
C THR A 743 -7.11 14.17 -1.36
N ALA A 744 -8.00 14.20 -2.35
CA ALA A 744 -8.47 15.43 -2.99
C ALA A 744 -9.83 15.81 -2.38
N SER A 745 -9.84 16.82 -1.52
CA SER A 745 -11.07 17.27 -0.84
C SER A 745 -12.14 17.81 -1.79
N GLY A 746 -11.75 18.20 -3.01
CA GLY A 746 -12.61 18.89 -3.97
C GLY A 746 -12.75 20.38 -3.71
N SER A 747 -12.08 20.91 -2.67
CA SER A 747 -12.01 22.35 -2.40
C SER A 747 -11.47 23.10 -3.61
N GLY A 748 -12.16 24.17 -4.02
CA GLY A 748 -11.82 24.96 -5.22
C GLY A 748 -12.56 24.57 -6.49
N ALA A 749 -13.35 23.49 -6.50
CA ALA A 749 -14.18 23.15 -7.66
C ALA A 749 -15.43 24.04 -7.71
N ALA A 750 -15.79 24.54 -8.90
CA ALA A 750 -16.95 25.42 -9.07
C ALA A 750 -18.30 24.71 -8.78
N GLY A 751 -18.43 23.44 -9.15
CA GLY A 751 -19.61 22.62 -8.92
C GLY A 751 -19.29 21.14 -8.67
N GLY A 752 -20.29 20.39 -8.21
CA GLY A 752 -20.17 18.94 -7.96
C GLY A 752 -19.00 18.55 -7.07
N VAL A 753 -18.79 19.30 -5.98
CA VAL A 753 -17.69 19.11 -5.02
C VAL A 753 -17.81 17.72 -4.38
N VAL A 754 -16.84 16.86 -4.65
CA VAL A 754 -16.74 15.52 -4.07
C VAL A 754 -15.31 15.24 -3.61
N GLN A 755 -15.20 14.59 -2.45
CA GLN A 755 -13.93 14.09 -1.94
C GLN A 755 -13.57 12.79 -2.65
N THR A 756 -12.32 12.69 -3.11
CA THR A 756 -11.77 11.50 -3.77
C THR A 756 -10.46 11.07 -3.12
N GLY A 757 -10.14 9.77 -3.18
CA GLY A 757 -9.08 9.14 -2.41
C GLY A 757 -9.54 8.62 -1.03
N PRO A 758 -8.59 8.24 -0.15
CA PRO A 758 -7.15 8.40 -0.31
C PRO A 758 -6.55 7.47 -1.37
N TYR A 759 -5.78 8.04 -2.29
CA TYR A 759 -4.98 7.31 -3.27
C TYR A 759 -3.60 7.04 -2.68
N TYR A 760 -3.13 5.79 -2.73
CA TYR A 760 -1.73 5.47 -2.44
C TYR A 760 -0.88 6.07 -3.54
N GLY A 761 0.18 6.80 -3.19
CA GLY A 761 1.21 7.20 -4.15
C GLY A 761 2.21 6.08 -4.41
N ASN A 762 3.23 6.39 -5.20
CA ASN A 762 4.43 5.55 -5.26
C ASN A 762 5.19 5.59 -3.91
N ALA A 763 6.22 4.76 -3.79
CA ALA A 763 7.03 4.64 -2.57
C ALA A 763 8.52 4.88 -2.84
N GLU A 764 9.22 5.41 -1.85
CA GLU A 764 10.66 5.64 -1.92
C GLU A 764 11.38 5.18 -0.66
N VAL A 765 12.62 4.69 -0.83
CA VAL A 765 13.45 4.23 0.29
C VAL A 765 14.34 5.37 0.77
N PHE A 766 14.24 5.71 2.05
CA PHE A 766 15.11 6.70 2.69
C PHE A 766 16.04 6.05 3.70
N SER A 767 17.26 6.58 3.75
CA SER A 767 18.23 6.24 4.80
C SER A 767 18.06 7.20 5.95
N VAL A 768 18.09 6.67 7.18
CA VAL A 768 18.02 7.45 8.41
C VAL A 768 19.21 7.06 9.27
N GLN A 769 20.10 8.02 9.51
CA GLN A 769 21.24 7.85 10.41
C GLN A 769 20.92 8.57 11.72
N LEU A 770 20.80 7.78 12.79
CA LEU A 770 20.68 8.29 14.15
C LEU A 770 22.10 8.54 14.71
N GLY A 771 22.26 9.59 15.51
CA GLY A 771 23.55 10.05 15.98
C GLY A 771 24.23 9.07 16.92
N ASP A 772 25.46 8.70 16.59
CA ASP A 772 26.32 7.77 17.35
C ASP A 772 26.91 8.41 18.62
N GLU A 773 26.08 8.96 19.49
CA GLU A 773 26.56 9.46 20.79
C GLU A 773 26.48 8.34 21.84
N LYS A 774 27.55 7.54 21.92
CA LYS A 774 27.78 6.63 23.06
C LYS A 774 27.80 7.42 24.38
N LYS A 775 27.44 6.75 25.48
CA LYS A 775 27.68 7.25 26.84
C LYS A 775 29.13 6.94 27.22
N PHE A 776 29.91 7.97 27.53
CA PHE A 776 31.31 7.79 27.93
C PHE A 776 31.45 7.75 29.45
N ALA A 777 32.18 6.74 29.94
CA ALA A 777 32.51 6.61 31.35
C ALA A 777 33.99 6.24 31.56
N THR A 778 34.57 6.69 32.66
CA THR A 778 35.87 6.19 33.13
C THR A 778 35.68 5.41 34.43
N ILE A 779 36.47 4.37 34.62
CA ILE A 779 36.60 3.64 35.88
C ILE A 779 38.05 3.76 36.32
N ALA A 780 38.28 4.50 37.40
CA ALA A 780 39.61 4.71 37.98
C ALA A 780 39.72 3.95 39.31
N VAL A 781 40.69 3.06 39.38
CA VAL A 781 40.92 2.19 40.54
C VAL A 781 42.25 2.56 41.19
N ASP A 782 42.19 2.82 42.48
CA ASP A 782 43.34 3.14 43.32
C ASP A 782 44.20 1.89 43.54
N SER A 783 45.49 1.96 43.25
CA SER A 783 46.47 0.88 43.44
C SER A 783 47.52 1.20 44.50
N SER A 784 47.31 2.26 45.28
CA SER A 784 48.28 2.72 46.26
C SER A 784 48.51 1.71 47.40
N GLY A 785 49.67 1.83 48.06
CA GLY A 785 50.10 0.95 49.15
C GLY A 785 49.19 0.96 50.38
N SER A 786 48.44 2.04 50.62
CA SER A 786 47.50 2.14 51.74
C SER A 786 46.37 1.10 51.64
N ASN A 787 46.02 0.67 50.44
CA ASN A 787 45.01 -0.36 50.19
C ASN A 787 45.36 -1.73 50.78
N VAL A 788 46.63 -2.04 51.07
CA VAL A 788 47.01 -3.28 51.79
C VAL A 788 46.33 -3.35 53.16
N ASP A 789 46.11 -2.19 53.76
CA ASP A 789 45.60 -2.05 55.12
C ASP A 789 44.11 -1.74 55.18
N THR A 790 43.59 -1.04 54.18
CA THR A 790 42.20 -0.55 54.11
C THR A 790 41.30 -1.42 53.23
N ASP A 791 41.87 -2.17 52.28
CA ASP A 791 41.18 -3.12 51.39
C ASP A 791 42.02 -4.41 51.16
N PRO A 792 42.30 -5.21 52.23
CA PRO A 792 43.16 -6.39 52.15
C PRO A 792 42.61 -7.52 51.25
N GLY A 793 41.37 -7.39 50.76
CA GLY A 793 40.72 -8.35 49.87
C GLY A 793 40.66 -7.92 48.40
N ASN A 794 41.24 -6.76 48.04
CA ASN A 794 41.13 -6.18 46.69
C ASN A 794 39.68 -6.04 46.21
N LEU A 795 38.77 -5.71 47.12
CA LEU A 795 37.35 -5.60 46.85
C LEU A 795 37.08 -4.44 45.87
N ARG A 796 37.93 -3.40 45.86
CA ARG A 796 37.90 -2.32 44.84
C ARG A 796 38.10 -2.84 43.41
N ILE A 797 39.00 -3.81 43.22
CA ILE A 797 39.23 -4.44 41.91
C ILE A 797 38.00 -5.27 41.52
N GLN A 798 37.42 -6.01 42.47
CA GLN A 798 36.19 -6.77 42.25
C GLN A 798 35.00 -5.86 41.88
N ALA A 799 34.86 -4.70 42.52
CA ALA A 799 33.82 -3.73 42.22
C ALA A 799 33.97 -3.13 40.81
N ALA A 800 35.20 -2.80 40.40
CA ALA A 800 35.50 -2.32 39.06
C ALA A 800 35.12 -3.34 37.98
N HIS A 801 35.46 -4.62 38.19
CA HIS A 801 35.04 -5.71 37.28
C HIS A 801 33.53 -5.92 37.25
N SER A 802 32.88 -5.87 38.41
CA SER A 802 31.42 -6.02 38.49
C SER A 802 30.70 -4.88 37.76
N MET A 803 31.24 -3.66 37.83
CA MET A 803 30.73 -2.51 37.10
C MET A 803 30.90 -2.65 35.59
N LEU A 804 32.06 -3.14 35.11
CA LEU A 804 32.25 -3.48 33.70
C LEU A 804 31.25 -4.55 33.21
N ALA A 805 31.07 -5.62 33.98
CA ALA A 805 30.14 -6.70 33.63
C ALA A 805 28.68 -6.21 33.53
N LYS A 806 28.26 -5.31 34.43
CA LYS A 806 26.94 -4.67 34.36
C LYS A 806 26.77 -3.79 33.14
N MET A 807 27.74 -2.92 32.88
CA MET A 807 27.70 -2.05 31.70
C MET A 807 27.69 -2.87 30.39
N ALA A 808 28.37 -4.01 30.36
CA ALA A 808 28.34 -4.95 29.24
C ALA A 808 26.96 -5.60 29.04
N ALA A 809 26.35 -6.09 30.12
CA ALA A 809 24.99 -6.67 30.07
C ALA A 809 23.97 -5.64 29.58
N ARG A 810 24.11 -4.38 30.00
CA ARG A 810 23.26 -3.28 29.55
C ARG A 810 23.41 -2.99 28.06
N ASN A 811 24.64 -2.92 27.55
CA ASN A 811 24.87 -2.78 26.11
C ASN A 811 24.18 -3.91 25.33
N ALA A 812 24.25 -5.15 25.81
CA ALA A 812 23.56 -6.29 25.19
C ALA A 812 22.02 -6.13 25.19
N ASN A 813 21.44 -5.65 26.29
CA ASN A 813 20.01 -5.37 26.38
C ASN A 813 19.57 -4.24 25.44
N ILE A 814 20.39 -3.18 25.29
CA ILE A 814 20.12 -2.07 24.37
C ILE A 814 20.18 -2.55 22.92
N MET A 815 21.20 -3.33 22.55
CA MET A 815 21.34 -3.87 21.19
C MET A 815 20.16 -4.76 20.78
N THR A 816 19.55 -5.46 21.73
CA THR A 816 18.40 -6.35 21.51
C THR A 816 17.04 -5.64 21.67
N GLY A 817 17.02 -4.38 22.10
CA GLY A 817 15.79 -3.64 22.40
C GLY A 817 15.09 -4.04 23.71
N ALA A 818 15.70 -4.92 24.52
CA ALA A 818 15.19 -5.29 25.84
C ALA A 818 15.28 -4.13 26.85
N GLU A 819 16.18 -3.18 26.62
CA GLU A 819 16.31 -1.93 27.39
C GLU A 819 16.48 -0.73 26.45
N GLN A 820 15.99 0.45 26.85
CA GLN A 820 16.20 1.69 26.09
C GLN A 820 17.40 2.46 26.62
N GLY A 821 18.20 3.04 25.71
CA GLY A 821 19.34 3.87 26.08
C GLY A 821 20.39 4.00 24.98
N ARG A 822 21.51 4.63 25.33
CA ARG A 822 22.70 4.74 24.49
C ARG A 822 23.74 3.73 24.95
N LEU A 823 24.48 3.15 24.00
CA LEU A 823 25.57 2.22 24.29
C LEU A 823 26.64 2.92 25.13
N LEU A 824 27.14 2.24 26.16
CA LEU A 824 28.25 2.70 26.98
C LEU A 824 29.59 2.36 26.33
N SER A 825 30.52 3.30 26.43
CA SER A 825 31.93 3.11 26.12
C SER A 825 32.76 3.54 27.32
N VAL A 826 33.66 2.66 27.75
CA VAL A 826 34.35 2.77 29.04
C VAL A 826 35.86 2.79 28.84
N ALA A 827 36.53 3.68 29.57
CA ALA A 827 37.99 3.65 29.72
C ALA A 827 38.36 3.17 31.15
N ALA A 828 39.43 2.41 31.26
CA ALA A 828 39.91 1.82 32.50
C ALA A 828 41.25 2.46 32.91
N LEU A 829 41.33 2.92 34.17
CA LEU A 829 42.50 3.61 34.70
C LEU A 829 42.93 2.98 36.03
N ASP A 830 44.25 2.97 36.21
CA ASP A 830 44.97 2.60 37.42
C ASP A 830 45.66 3.85 37.96
N PHE A 831 45.61 4.10 39.26
CA PHE A 831 46.34 5.23 39.85
C PHE A 831 46.94 4.95 41.23
N ASP A 832 48.18 5.41 41.38
CA ASP A 832 48.97 5.43 42.60
C ASP A 832 49.61 6.84 42.74
N SER A 833 50.94 6.94 42.85
CA SER A 833 51.72 8.16 42.63
C SER A 833 51.69 8.69 41.18
N ALA A 834 51.22 7.89 40.21
CA ALA A 834 50.96 8.28 38.84
C ALA A 834 49.62 7.73 38.34
N VAL A 835 49.16 8.16 37.16
CA VAL A 835 47.92 7.66 36.55
C VAL A 835 48.23 6.93 35.25
N SER A 836 47.91 5.64 35.20
CA SER A 836 48.08 4.77 34.04
C SER A 836 46.74 4.50 33.37
N VAL A 837 46.67 4.66 32.05
CA VAL A 837 45.50 4.24 31.25
C VAL A 837 45.69 2.78 30.88
N ILE A 838 44.89 1.90 31.50
CA ILE A 838 44.91 0.45 31.22
C ILE A 838 44.27 0.17 29.87
N ALA A 839 43.14 0.82 29.59
CA ALA A 839 42.44 0.71 28.33
C ALA A 839 41.72 2.02 27.98
N ASP A 840 41.74 2.37 26.70
CA ASP A 840 40.99 3.49 26.16
C ASP A 840 39.50 3.15 25.98
N PHE A 841 38.67 4.13 25.61
CA PHE A 841 37.22 3.99 25.44
C PHE A 841 36.85 2.83 24.50
N SER A 842 36.37 1.75 25.12
CA SER A 842 36.06 0.49 24.46
C SER A 842 34.67 -0.01 24.89
N ASP A 843 34.19 -1.09 24.27
CA ASP A 843 33.00 -1.78 24.77
C ASP A 843 33.31 -2.38 26.17
N PRO A 844 32.50 -2.11 27.20
CA PRO A 844 32.69 -2.68 28.54
C PRO A 844 32.78 -4.21 28.55
N LYS A 845 32.17 -4.92 27.59
CA LYS A 845 32.29 -6.38 27.47
C LYS A 845 33.73 -6.81 27.20
N VAL A 846 34.44 -6.10 26.32
CA VAL A 846 35.84 -6.40 25.98
C VAL A 846 36.73 -6.24 27.22
N LEU A 847 36.49 -5.19 28.01
CA LEU A 847 37.24 -4.94 29.24
C LEU A 847 36.91 -5.93 30.36
N ALA A 848 35.64 -6.36 30.46
CA ALA A 848 35.20 -7.37 31.42
C ALA A 848 35.80 -8.75 31.10
N ASP A 849 35.65 -9.23 29.87
CA ASP A 849 36.18 -10.52 29.43
C ASP A 849 37.71 -10.57 29.46
N GLY A 850 38.36 -9.43 29.18
CA GLY A 850 39.80 -9.27 29.20
C GLY A 850 40.40 -9.08 30.60
N ASN A 851 39.58 -9.09 31.65
CA ASN A 851 39.99 -8.85 33.03
C ASN A 851 40.89 -7.59 33.18
N ALA A 852 40.45 -6.45 32.65
CA ALA A 852 41.22 -5.21 32.59
C ALA A 852 41.96 -4.82 33.89
N PHE A 853 41.35 -4.99 35.07
CA PHE A 853 41.94 -4.58 36.36
C PHE A 853 42.72 -5.69 37.11
N GLN A 854 42.87 -6.89 36.54
CA GLN A 854 43.49 -8.03 37.24
C GLN A 854 44.99 -7.80 37.57
N GLY A 855 45.66 -6.92 36.83
CA GLY A 855 47.08 -6.59 37.02
C GLY A 855 47.36 -5.48 38.05
N ILE A 856 46.33 -4.89 38.66
CA ILE A 856 46.49 -3.83 39.65
C ILE A 856 47.05 -4.39 40.96
N ASP A 857 48.03 -3.68 41.53
CA ASP A 857 48.63 -3.98 42.83
C ASP A 857 48.13 -3.03 43.96
N SER A 858 48.76 -3.14 45.12
CA SER A 858 48.55 -2.27 46.28
C SER A 858 49.91 -1.75 46.74
N ASN A 859 50.55 -0.89 45.95
CA ASN A 859 51.91 -0.40 46.15
C ASN A 859 52.05 1.07 45.72
N GLY A 860 53.00 1.79 46.31
CA GLY A 860 53.25 3.20 45.96
C GLY A 860 52.41 4.22 46.74
N GLY A 861 52.51 5.49 46.34
CA GLY A 861 51.75 6.61 46.93
C GLY A 861 50.36 6.77 46.30
N THR A 862 49.66 7.87 46.60
CA THR A 862 48.31 8.14 46.06
C THR A 862 48.14 9.59 45.62
N ASP A 863 47.72 9.81 44.36
CA ASP A 863 47.33 11.10 43.78
C ASP A 863 45.94 11.02 43.12
N ILE A 864 44.91 11.20 43.95
CA ILE A 864 43.51 11.20 43.53
C ILE A 864 43.23 12.40 42.60
N ALA A 865 43.90 13.55 42.81
CA ALA A 865 43.66 14.75 42.03
C ALA A 865 44.14 14.59 40.58
N ALA A 866 45.28 13.94 40.35
CA ALA A 866 45.74 13.57 39.02
C ALA A 866 44.77 12.61 38.32
N ALA A 867 44.23 11.61 39.03
CA ALA A 867 43.26 10.66 38.48
C ALA A 867 41.97 11.34 38.00
N VAL A 868 41.46 12.31 38.77
CA VAL A 868 40.31 13.15 38.39
C VAL A 868 40.59 13.97 37.15
N ARG A 869 41.73 14.68 37.10
CA ARG A 869 42.07 15.52 35.94
C ARG A 869 42.30 14.68 34.68
N ARG A 870 42.99 13.55 34.79
CA ARG A 870 43.24 12.65 33.66
C ARG A 870 41.94 12.07 33.11
N SER A 871 41.05 11.59 33.98
CA SER A 871 39.73 11.10 33.58
C SER A 871 38.90 12.18 32.89
N THR A 872 38.91 13.41 33.43
CA THR A 872 38.19 14.55 32.87
C THR A 872 38.71 14.92 31.48
N ALA A 873 40.02 14.93 31.27
CA ALA A 873 40.63 15.19 29.96
C ALA A 873 40.24 14.13 28.92
N MET A 874 40.22 12.85 29.30
CA MET A 874 39.76 11.77 28.42
C MET A 874 38.28 11.92 28.06
N LEU A 875 37.42 12.16 29.04
CA LEU A 875 35.97 12.30 28.84
C LEU A 875 35.61 13.52 27.98
N THR A 876 36.27 14.66 28.22
CA THR A 876 36.04 15.88 27.42
C THR A 876 36.61 15.79 26.00
N GLY A 877 37.62 14.95 25.77
CA GLY A 877 38.11 14.61 24.43
C GLY A 877 37.07 13.87 23.57
N MET A 878 36.21 13.05 24.20
CA MET A 878 35.14 12.32 23.49
C MET A 878 33.84 13.11 23.40
N ARG A 879 33.48 13.85 24.47
CA ARG A 879 32.30 14.72 24.50
C ARG A 879 32.72 16.10 25.01
N PRO A 880 32.98 17.06 24.10
CA PRO A 880 33.30 18.42 24.47
C PRO A 880 32.23 19.05 25.36
N THR A 881 32.64 19.90 26.29
CA THR A 881 31.75 20.54 27.27
C THR A 881 30.70 21.41 26.56
N PRO A 882 29.39 21.14 26.74
CA PRO A 882 28.33 21.99 26.21
C PRO A 882 28.32 23.36 26.91
N HIS A 883 27.93 24.41 26.18
CA HIS A 883 27.76 25.75 26.73
C HIS A 883 26.30 26.21 26.58
N PRO A 884 25.53 26.39 27.68
CA PRO A 884 25.91 26.16 29.08
C PRO A 884 26.03 24.66 29.45
N PRO A 885 26.68 24.30 30.57
CA PRO A 885 26.71 22.93 31.07
C PRO A 885 25.30 22.36 31.29
N VAL A 886 25.08 21.11 30.88
CA VAL A 886 23.79 20.41 31.02
C VAL A 886 24.04 19.05 31.67
N HIS A 887 23.48 18.86 32.87
CA HIS A 887 23.57 17.61 33.64
C HIS A 887 22.36 16.71 33.35
N ASP A 888 22.41 16.00 32.22
CA ASP A 888 21.41 15.01 31.78
C ASP A 888 21.84 13.55 32.08
N ALA A 889 21.01 12.57 31.73
CA ALA A 889 21.30 11.14 31.90
C ALA A 889 22.45 10.61 31.00
N ASN A 890 22.95 11.41 30.07
CA ASN A 890 24.05 11.10 29.15
C ASN A 890 25.37 11.79 29.52
N THR A 891 25.36 12.67 30.53
CA THR A 891 26.54 13.38 31.03
C THR A 891 27.71 12.39 31.24
N PRO A 892 28.92 12.70 30.73
CA PRO A 892 30.10 11.89 30.95
C PRO A 892 30.36 11.72 32.43
N ARG A 893 30.82 10.53 32.83
CA ARG A 893 30.93 10.16 34.24
C ARG A 893 32.22 9.46 34.54
N MET A 894 32.72 9.67 35.74
CA MET A 894 33.86 8.96 36.27
C MET A 894 33.49 8.24 37.56
N TYR A 895 33.87 6.98 37.66
CA TYR A 895 33.71 6.16 38.85
C TYR A 895 35.07 5.95 39.49
N MET A 896 35.22 6.37 40.74
CA MET A 896 36.45 6.28 41.51
C MET A 896 36.30 5.31 42.67
N LEU A 897 37.24 4.37 42.75
CA LEU A 897 37.34 3.37 43.80
C LEU A 897 38.68 3.55 44.51
N THR A 898 38.66 4.10 45.72
CA THR A 898 39.85 4.52 46.50
C THR A 898 39.61 4.32 47.99
N ASP A 899 40.66 4.29 48.80
CA ASP A 899 40.56 4.32 50.26
C ASP A 899 40.60 5.74 50.87
N MET A 900 40.64 6.76 49.99
CA MET A 900 40.66 8.19 50.31
C MET A 900 41.96 8.72 50.92
N ASP A 901 43.05 7.93 51.01
CA ASP A 901 44.34 8.50 51.37
C ASP A 901 44.91 9.26 50.16
N ASN A 902 45.24 10.53 50.34
CA ASN A 902 45.84 11.35 49.29
C ASN A 902 47.11 12.02 49.81
N ASN A 903 48.18 11.96 49.03
CA ASN A 903 49.47 12.55 49.40
C ASN A 903 49.39 14.07 49.55
N ASP A 904 48.63 14.75 48.68
CA ASP A 904 48.47 16.20 48.65
C ASP A 904 47.30 16.73 49.51
N GLY A 905 46.66 15.83 50.27
CA GLY A 905 45.51 16.14 51.11
C GLY A 905 44.20 16.39 50.34
N PRO A 906 43.08 16.60 51.05
CA PRO A 906 41.74 16.66 50.46
C PRO A 906 41.43 17.95 49.67
N ALA A 907 42.15 19.04 49.94
CA ALA A 907 41.93 20.31 49.24
C ALA A 907 42.27 20.23 47.74
N ALA A 908 43.37 19.55 47.38
CA ALA A 908 43.77 19.34 45.99
C ALA A 908 42.72 18.50 45.21
N VAL A 909 42.16 17.48 45.87
CA VAL A 909 41.10 16.63 45.32
C VAL A 909 39.82 17.43 45.12
N GLN A 910 39.43 18.27 46.10
CA GLN A 910 38.26 19.15 45.99
C GLN A 910 38.39 20.10 44.79
N THR A 911 39.57 20.70 44.56
CA THR A 911 39.80 21.56 43.39
C THR A 911 39.64 20.79 42.08
N ALA A 912 40.23 19.59 41.98
CA ALA A 912 40.11 18.76 40.77
C ALA A 912 38.65 18.35 40.48
N ILE A 913 37.85 18.07 41.52
CA ILE A 913 36.41 17.77 41.36
C ILE A 913 35.63 18.98 40.83
N ARG A 914 35.93 20.19 41.33
CA ARG A 914 35.31 21.42 40.80
C ARG A 914 35.69 21.67 39.34
N GLU A 915 36.94 21.38 38.96
CA GLU A 915 37.38 21.41 37.54
C GLU A 915 36.58 20.42 36.68
N ALA A 916 36.39 19.19 37.15
CA ALA A 916 35.58 18.18 36.47
C ALA A 916 34.11 18.60 36.32
N THR A 917 33.52 19.20 37.36
CA THR A 917 32.15 19.72 37.33
C THR A 917 32.00 20.86 36.33
N ALA A 918 32.96 21.81 36.30
CA ALA A 918 32.97 22.88 35.31
C ALA A 918 33.10 22.36 33.87
N ALA A 919 33.76 21.22 33.69
CA ALA A 919 33.86 20.50 32.42
C ALA A 919 32.63 19.66 32.06
N ASN A 920 31.56 19.70 32.87
CA ASN A 920 30.34 18.89 32.74
C ASN A 920 30.59 17.37 32.88
N VAL A 921 31.44 16.97 33.82
CA VAL A 921 31.72 15.57 34.17
C VAL A 921 31.19 15.26 35.57
N GLN A 922 30.43 14.17 35.69
CA GLN A 922 29.93 13.68 36.98
C GLN A 922 30.97 12.79 37.67
N VAL A 923 31.23 13.06 38.95
CA VAL A 923 32.17 12.28 39.76
C VAL A 923 31.40 11.38 40.72
N HIS A 924 31.62 10.06 40.63
CA HIS A 924 31.05 9.09 41.56
C HIS A 924 32.19 8.44 42.35
N LEU A 925 32.11 8.48 43.68
CA LEU A 925 33.18 7.99 44.55
C LEU A 925 32.62 7.04 45.62
N GLY A 926 33.29 5.89 45.79
CA GLY A 926 32.97 4.91 46.82
C GLY A 926 34.21 4.33 47.50
N HIS A 927 34.15 4.15 48.82
CA HIS A 927 35.26 3.57 49.61
C HIS A 927 34.76 2.73 50.81
N LEU A 928 35.58 1.78 51.30
CA LEU A 928 35.30 0.99 52.52
C LEU A 928 35.58 1.79 53.81
N THR A 929 34.84 1.48 54.87
CA THR A 929 34.98 2.03 56.24
C THR A 929 35.63 0.94 57.11
N PRO A 930 36.61 1.21 57.99
CA PRO A 930 36.95 2.51 58.56
C PRO A 930 38.24 3.12 58.00
N VAL A 931 38.26 4.47 57.93
CA VAL A 931 39.49 5.26 58.02
C VAL A 931 40.07 5.02 59.42
N THR A 932 40.68 3.86 59.63
CA THR A 932 41.54 3.66 60.79
C THR A 932 42.72 4.60 60.60
N THR A 933 42.97 5.43 61.60
CA THR A 933 44.17 6.28 61.63
C THR A 933 45.38 5.35 61.60
N LYS A 934 46.01 5.19 60.44
CA LYS A 934 47.32 4.55 60.36
C LYS A 934 48.42 5.59 60.32
N SER A 935 49.43 5.27 61.11
CA SER A 935 50.69 6.01 61.17
C SER A 935 51.45 5.65 59.90
N ALA A 936 51.74 6.63 59.07
CA ALA A 936 52.60 6.42 57.91
C ALA A 936 53.98 5.94 58.39
N ALA A 937 54.45 4.81 57.87
CA ALA A 937 55.86 4.47 57.94
C ALA A 937 56.59 5.34 56.90
N SER A 938 57.30 6.38 57.36
CA SER A 938 58.23 7.09 56.49
C SER A 938 59.34 6.15 56.05
N GLY A 939 59.63 6.09 54.75
CA GLY A 939 60.76 5.36 54.19
C GLY A 939 62.10 5.82 54.78
N ALA A 940 62.52 5.19 55.87
CA ALA A 940 63.85 5.32 56.46
C ALA A 940 64.34 3.93 56.87
N GLN A 941 64.67 3.12 55.87
CA GLN A 941 65.45 1.90 56.06
C GLN A 941 66.89 2.12 55.61
N LEU A 942 67.49 3.22 56.07
CA LEU A 942 68.94 3.43 56.04
C LEU A 942 69.30 4.11 57.36
N HIS A 943 70.03 3.41 58.22
CA HIS A 943 70.57 3.88 59.52
C HIS A 943 69.64 3.88 60.75
N GLY A 944 69.17 2.71 61.18
CA GLY A 944 69.12 2.31 62.61
C GLY A 944 68.42 3.16 63.68
N GLU A 945 67.66 4.22 63.36
CA GLU A 945 66.92 5.01 64.36
C GLU A 945 65.42 4.64 64.45
N PRO A 946 64.79 4.73 65.64
CA PRO A 946 63.37 4.43 65.81
C PRO A 946 62.46 5.45 65.11
N ALA A 947 61.53 4.96 64.29
CA ALA A 947 60.59 5.75 63.51
C ALA A 947 59.75 6.72 64.37
N LYS A 948 59.76 8.00 64.00
CA LYS A 948 58.87 9.02 64.58
C LYS A 948 57.47 8.83 63.99
N LYS A 949 56.53 8.33 64.79
CA LYS A 949 55.11 8.17 64.42
C LYS A 949 54.47 9.54 64.16
N LEU A 950 54.08 9.82 62.91
CA LEU A 950 53.17 10.92 62.58
C LEU A 950 51.74 10.37 62.55
N THR A 951 50.88 10.90 63.41
CA THR A 951 49.45 10.60 63.47
C THR A 951 48.72 11.51 62.48
N LYS A 952 48.26 10.98 61.33
CA LYS A 952 47.37 11.74 60.42
C LYS A 952 45.97 11.71 61.06
N VAL A 953 45.50 12.86 61.55
CA VAL A 953 44.11 13.02 62.03
C VAL A 953 43.21 13.02 60.80
N ALA A 954 42.10 12.27 60.82
CA ALA A 954 41.12 12.32 59.74
C ALA A 954 40.58 13.76 59.60
N GLU A 955 40.92 14.44 58.50
CA GLU A 955 40.37 15.75 58.17
C GLU A 955 38.89 15.63 57.77
N ARG A 956 38.10 16.69 57.97
CA ARG A 956 36.69 16.70 57.58
C ARG A 956 36.55 16.76 56.06
N LEU A 957 36.04 15.70 55.45
CA LEU A 957 35.82 15.58 53.99
C LEU A 957 34.58 16.34 53.48
N ASP A 958 33.84 17.02 54.35
CA ASP A 958 32.54 17.64 54.05
C ASP A 958 32.58 18.57 52.82
N GLY A 959 33.66 19.36 52.65
CA GLY A 959 33.81 20.28 51.52
C GLY A 959 34.05 19.58 50.18
N MET A 960 34.70 18.42 50.18
CA MET A 960 34.92 17.60 48.99
C MET A 960 33.63 16.85 48.62
N ILE A 961 32.91 16.30 49.61
CA ILE A 961 31.62 15.65 49.41
C ILE A 961 30.61 16.66 48.81
N ALA A 962 30.54 17.87 49.36
CA ALA A 962 29.70 18.93 48.80
C ALA A 962 30.04 19.23 47.33
N ALA A 963 31.33 19.33 46.98
CA ALA A 963 31.75 19.56 45.60
C ALA A 963 31.33 18.44 44.63
N ILE A 964 31.36 17.17 45.07
CA ILE A 964 30.89 16.03 44.28
C ILE A 964 29.37 16.12 44.03
N LEU A 965 28.61 16.42 45.07
CA LEU A 965 27.15 16.51 45.01
C LEU A 965 26.68 17.74 44.19
N GLU A 966 27.38 18.87 44.30
CA GLU A 966 27.15 20.08 43.49
C GLU A 966 27.25 19.80 41.97
N GLY A 967 28.16 18.90 41.56
CA GLY A 967 28.31 18.47 40.16
C GLY A 967 27.33 17.39 39.70
N GLY A 968 26.36 17.00 40.54
CA GLY A 968 25.42 15.92 40.27
C GLY A 968 26.02 14.51 40.42
N GLY A 969 27.19 14.41 41.05
CA GLY A 969 27.87 13.17 41.38
C GLY A 969 27.28 12.44 42.59
N SER A 970 27.94 11.37 43.03
CA SER A 970 27.54 10.64 44.25
C SER A 970 28.76 10.30 45.10
N TYR A 971 28.61 10.43 46.42
CA TYR A 971 29.61 10.00 47.39
C TYR A 971 28.99 8.99 48.36
N THR A 972 29.70 7.89 48.56
CA THR A 972 29.27 6.81 49.47
C THR A 972 30.42 6.21 50.24
N SER A 973 30.18 5.77 51.48
CA SER A 973 31.11 4.92 52.23
C SER A 973 30.45 3.58 52.58
N PHE A 974 31.20 2.49 52.48
CA PHE A 974 30.73 1.12 52.68
C PHE A 974 31.10 0.64 54.07
N GLU A 975 30.15 0.15 54.88
CA GLU A 975 30.47 -0.30 56.24
C GLU A 975 31.00 -1.74 56.29
N ASN A 976 30.90 -2.49 55.19
CA ASN A 976 31.44 -3.84 55.08
C ASN A 976 31.70 -4.26 53.61
N PRO A 977 32.44 -5.36 53.37
CA PRO A 977 32.70 -5.86 52.02
C PRO A 977 31.45 -6.15 51.17
N ALA A 978 30.37 -6.63 51.79
CA ALA A 978 29.15 -6.97 51.05
C ALA A 978 28.44 -5.73 50.49
N SER A 979 28.55 -4.58 51.16
CA SER A 979 27.92 -3.34 50.71
C SER A 979 28.62 -2.66 49.54
N GLN A 980 29.85 -3.06 49.23
CA GLN A 980 30.56 -2.63 48.02
C GLN A 980 29.95 -3.21 46.73
N ALA A 981 29.49 -4.45 46.74
CA ALA A 981 28.76 -5.02 45.60
C ALA A 981 27.40 -4.32 45.42
N ALA A 982 26.71 -4.04 46.52
CA ALA A 982 25.43 -3.31 46.50
C ALA A 982 25.59 -1.86 46.02
N TRP A 983 26.77 -1.24 46.21
CA TRP A 983 27.08 0.06 45.64
C TRP A 983 27.16 0.04 44.12
N VAL A 984 27.72 -1.01 43.50
CA VAL A 984 27.75 -1.14 42.04
C VAL A 984 26.32 -1.15 41.48
N ASP A 985 25.40 -1.82 42.16
CA ASP A 985 23.97 -1.82 41.81
C ASP A 985 23.37 -0.41 41.89
N LEU A 986 23.66 0.32 42.97
CA LEU A 986 23.21 1.69 43.17
C LEU A 986 23.79 2.64 42.09
N MET A 987 25.09 2.54 41.78
CA MET A 987 25.72 3.37 40.77
C MET A 987 25.14 3.14 39.38
N ASP A 988 24.83 1.90 39.02
CA ASP A 988 24.17 1.57 37.76
C ASP A 988 22.76 2.19 37.67
N GLU A 989 21.97 2.17 38.75
CA GLU A 989 20.67 2.84 38.82
C GLU A 989 20.79 4.37 38.69
N LEU A 990 21.67 5.00 39.46
CA LEU A 990 21.85 6.45 39.43
C LEU A 990 22.28 6.93 38.03
N SER A 991 23.02 6.08 37.31
CA SER A 991 23.49 6.31 35.93
C SER A 991 22.37 6.54 34.90
N GLN A 992 21.12 6.19 35.23
CA GLN A 992 19.99 6.15 34.30
C GLN A 992 19.10 7.38 34.37
N SER A 993 19.23 8.20 35.42
CA SER A 993 18.36 9.36 35.67
C SER A 993 19.19 10.64 35.83
N PRO A 994 18.69 11.81 35.37
CA PRO A 994 19.37 13.07 35.61
C PRO A 994 19.47 13.36 37.11
N PRO A 995 20.62 13.85 37.61
CA PRO A 995 20.88 13.92 39.04
C PRO A 995 19.95 14.88 39.80
N PHE A 996 19.63 16.04 39.23
CA PHE A 996 18.87 17.10 39.90
C PHE A 996 17.35 16.95 39.78
N THR A 997 16.86 16.02 38.95
CA THR A 997 15.42 15.74 38.80
C THR A 997 15.05 14.34 39.29
N ARG A 998 15.95 13.69 40.04
CA ARG A 998 15.76 12.32 40.52
C ARG A 998 14.79 12.32 41.71
N THR A 999 13.70 11.58 41.58
CA THR A 999 12.64 11.48 42.61
C THR A 999 12.75 10.25 43.50
N ARG A 1000 13.62 9.30 43.14
CA ARG A 1000 13.75 8.00 43.83
C ARG A 1000 15.19 7.53 43.84
N VAL A 1001 15.62 6.93 44.96
CA VAL A 1001 16.92 6.25 45.11
C VAL A 1001 16.70 4.93 45.85
N ASN A 1002 17.12 3.79 45.29
CA ASN A 1002 17.09 2.54 46.06
C ASN A 1002 18.32 2.45 46.98
N LEU A 1003 18.12 2.50 48.29
CA LEU A 1003 19.20 2.56 49.27
C LEU A 1003 19.52 1.18 49.83
N PRO A 1004 20.69 0.59 49.52
CA PRO A 1004 21.08 -0.73 50.04
C PRO A 1004 21.50 -0.70 51.51
N LEU A 1005 21.54 -1.89 52.14
CA LEU A 1005 22.08 -2.05 53.49
C LEU A 1005 23.56 -1.70 53.55
N ASP A 1006 23.97 -1.08 54.67
CA ASP A 1006 25.37 -0.84 55.03
C ASP A 1006 26.15 0.01 54.00
N VAL A 1007 25.44 0.70 53.09
CA VAL A 1007 25.98 1.78 52.24
C VAL A 1007 25.53 3.09 52.83
N LYS A 1008 26.49 3.87 53.32
CA LYS A 1008 26.25 5.23 53.79
C LYS A 1008 26.27 6.18 52.61
N PHE A 1009 25.09 6.63 52.22
CA PHE A 1009 24.88 7.54 51.10
C PHE A 1009 24.84 8.99 51.58
N TYR A 1010 25.48 9.90 50.85
CA TYR A 1010 25.48 11.33 51.16
C TYR A 1010 24.60 12.09 50.19
N GLY A 1011 23.84 13.04 50.72
CA GLY A 1011 22.96 13.92 49.94
C GLY A 1011 23.05 15.36 50.44
N PHE A 1012 22.49 16.27 49.66
CA PHE A 1012 22.54 17.70 49.95
C PHE A 1012 21.12 18.26 49.86
N ALA A 1013 20.52 18.58 51.01
CA ALA A 1013 19.19 19.15 51.08
C ALA A 1013 19.19 20.58 50.54
N GLN A 1014 18.33 20.86 49.55
CA GLN A 1014 18.31 22.15 48.85
C GLN A 1014 17.10 23.02 49.23
N ASN A 1015 17.34 24.30 49.56
CA ASN A 1015 16.28 25.29 49.78
C ASN A 1015 15.70 25.84 48.45
N THR A 1016 15.38 24.96 47.51
CA THR A 1016 14.93 25.32 46.14
C THR A 1016 13.47 24.95 45.87
N GLY A 1017 12.78 24.30 46.83
CA GLY A 1017 11.39 23.85 46.69
C GLY A 1017 11.21 22.57 45.86
N THR A 1018 12.32 21.93 45.45
CA THR A 1018 12.29 20.61 44.80
C THR A 1018 12.38 19.54 45.89
N PRO A 1019 11.43 18.58 45.96
CA PRO A 1019 11.45 17.58 47.01
C PRO A 1019 12.66 16.64 46.88
N GLU A 1020 13.30 16.32 48.00
CA GLU A 1020 14.33 15.29 48.10
C GLU A 1020 13.81 13.93 47.58
N PRO A 1021 14.69 13.07 47.03
CA PRO A 1021 14.27 11.78 46.53
C PRO A 1021 13.68 10.92 47.65
N THR A 1022 12.63 10.17 47.33
CA THR A 1022 12.16 9.11 48.22
C THR A 1022 13.15 7.96 48.19
N PHE A 1023 13.70 7.60 49.34
CA PHE A 1023 14.57 6.44 49.45
C PHE A 1023 13.71 5.19 49.52
N VAL A 1024 14.12 4.15 48.79
CA VAL A 1024 13.37 2.90 48.73
C VAL A 1024 14.26 1.75 49.16
N PHE A 1025 13.74 0.89 50.01
CA PHE A 1025 14.45 -0.25 50.55
C PHE A 1025 13.63 -1.53 50.42
N THR A 1026 14.15 -2.51 49.67
CA THR A 1026 13.58 -3.85 49.62
C THR A 1026 14.34 -4.75 50.59
N ALA A 1027 13.66 -5.32 51.57
CA ALA A 1027 14.32 -6.06 52.63
C ALA A 1027 14.83 -7.42 52.13
N PRO A 1028 16.15 -7.71 52.19
CA PRO A 1028 16.69 -8.99 51.73
C PRO A 1028 16.33 -10.15 52.66
N ARG A 1029 15.95 -9.84 53.91
CA ARG A 1029 15.53 -10.79 54.95
C ARG A 1029 14.62 -10.09 55.97
N SER A 1030 13.80 -10.85 56.70
CA SER A 1030 12.98 -10.32 57.79
C SER A 1030 13.84 -9.96 59.02
N GLY A 1031 13.49 -8.91 59.74
CA GLY A 1031 14.22 -8.47 60.94
C GLY A 1031 13.91 -7.02 61.32
N GLN A 1032 14.73 -6.41 62.18
CA GLN A 1032 14.63 -4.98 62.48
C GLN A 1032 15.67 -4.21 61.67
N VAL A 1033 15.24 -3.19 60.94
CA VAL A 1033 16.11 -2.25 60.23
C VAL A 1033 16.10 -0.92 60.96
N THR A 1034 17.28 -0.35 61.15
CA THR A 1034 17.47 1.00 61.71
C THR A 1034 18.00 1.90 60.63
N ILE A 1035 17.24 2.95 60.30
CA ILE A 1035 17.72 4.08 59.50
C ILE A 1035 18.52 4.95 60.44
N THR A 1036 19.75 5.30 60.07
CA THR A 1036 20.55 6.31 60.77
C THR A 1036 20.83 7.45 59.80
N MET A 1037 20.54 8.68 60.24
CA MET A 1037 20.77 9.88 59.46
C MET A 1037 21.59 10.89 60.27
N ASP A 1038 22.68 11.36 59.70
CA ASP A 1038 23.55 12.40 60.28
C ASP A 1038 23.40 13.67 59.45
N GLY A 1039 22.87 14.72 60.06
CA GLY A 1039 22.60 16.02 59.44
C GLY A 1039 23.77 16.99 59.41
N LYS A 1040 24.98 16.54 59.80
CA LYS A 1040 26.25 17.29 59.68
C LYS A 1040 26.22 18.72 60.24
N GLY A 1041 25.41 18.99 61.26
CA GLY A 1041 25.31 20.31 61.89
C GLY A 1041 24.51 21.36 61.13
N SER A 1042 23.82 21.00 60.05
CA SER A 1042 23.05 21.95 59.23
C SER A 1042 21.68 21.45 58.79
N PHE A 1043 21.39 20.16 58.94
CA PHE A 1043 20.16 19.53 58.48
C PHE A 1043 19.47 18.75 59.61
N VAL A 1044 18.15 18.89 59.75
CA VAL A 1044 17.33 18.11 60.68
C VAL A 1044 16.28 17.35 59.85
N PRO A 1045 16.37 16.01 59.74
CA PRO A 1045 15.40 15.24 58.97
C PRO A 1045 14.04 15.14 59.66
N ASP A 1046 13.01 14.83 58.89
CA ASP A 1046 11.78 14.18 59.36
C ASP A 1046 11.67 12.80 58.70
N LEU A 1047 12.34 11.80 59.28
CA LEU A 1047 12.33 10.42 58.79
C LEU A 1047 10.94 9.81 58.97
N GLN A 1048 10.32 9.41 57.87
CA GLN A 1048 9.02 8.74 57.85
C GLN A 1048 9.09 7.41 57.09
N VAL A 1049 8.51 6.37 57.69
CA VAL A 1049 8.22 5.08 57.07
C VAL A 1049 6.75 4.74 57.36
N GLY A 1050 5.98 4.38 56.34
CA GLY A 1050 4.53 4.17 56.48
C GLY A 1050 4.15 3.24 57.64
N GLY A 1051 3.34 3.74 58.59
CA GLY A 1051 2.85 2.96 59.74
C GLY A 1051 3.83 2.80 60.91
N VAL A 1052 4.99 3.48 60.88
CA VAL A 1052 6.02 3.48 61.94
C VAL A 1052 6.00 4.81 62.69
N GLY A 1053 6.33 4.82 63.99
CA GLY A 1053 6.45 6.03 64.81
C GLY A 1053 7.53 7.02 64.33
N GLY A 1054 7.71 8.13 65.05
CA GLY A 1054 8.66 9.19 64.68
C GLY A 1054 10.13 8.86 64.97
N GLN A 1055 11.04 9.61 64.33
CA GLN A 1055 12.48 9.48 64.56
C GLN A 1055 12.90 9.80 66.01
N THR A 1056 14.00 9.20 66.46
CA THR A 1056 14.63 9.49 67.75
C THR A 1056 15.94 10.25 67.52
N SER A 1057 16.15 11.38 68.20
CA SER A 1057 17.45 12.06 68.18
C SER A 1057 18.44 11.33 69.09
N LEU A 1058 19.63 11.06 68.57
CA LEU A 1058 20.76 10.47 69.29
C LEU A 1058 21.79 11.53 69.75
N GLY A 1059 21.50 12.82 69.52
CA GLY A 1059 22.41 13.94 69.79
C GLY A 1059 23.48 14.15 68.72
N ARG A 1060 24.11 15.34 68.69
CA ARG A 1060 25.12 15.74 67.68
C ARG A 1060 24.62 15.58 66.22
N ASP A 1061 23.38 16.02 65.98
CA ASP A 1061 22.72 15.99 64.67
C ASP A 1061 22.52 14.59 64.07
N LEU A 1062 22.57 13.56 64.92
CA LEU A 1062 22.31 12.17 64.57
C LEU A 1062 20.87 11.77 64.94
N TYR A 1063 20.20 11.11 64.01
CA TYR A 1063 18.81 10.68 64.12
C TYR A 1063 18.68 9.21 63.73
N ALA A 1064 17.82 8.47 64.43
CA ALA A 1064 17.58 7.08 64.14
C ALA A 1064 16.09 6.73 64.12
N LEU A 1065 15.71 5.84 63.20
CA LEU A 1065 14.37 5.29 63.11
C LEU A 1065 14.44 3.76 62.93
N PRO A 1066 14.21 2.97 64.00
CA PRO A 1066 14.09 1.52 63.90
C PRO A 1066 12.68 1.10 63.47
N PHE A 1067 12.58 0.13 62.57
CA PHE A 1067 11.31 -0.47 62.14
C PHE A 1067 11.48 -1.93 61.72
N ASN A 1068 10.40 -2.71 61.80
CA ASN A 1068 10.43 -4.12 61.42
C ASN A 1068 10.17 -4.28 59.93
N VAL A 1069 10.95 -5.16 59.31
CA VAL A 1069 10.86 -5.47 57.88
C VAL A 1069 10.59 -6.94 57.64
N VAL A 1070 9.92 -7.24 56.54
CA VAL A 1070 9.63 -8.60 56.06
C VAL A 1070 10.39 -8.83 54.77
N GLN A 1071 11.03 -9.99 54.64
CA GLN A 1071 11.77 -10.38 53.44
C GLN A 1071 10.94 -10.14 52.15
N GLY A 1072 11.55 -9.50 51.16
CA GLY A 1072 10.94 -9.20 49.86
C GLY A 1072 9.98 -8.02 49.84
N GLN A 1073 9.57 -7.48 51.00
CA GLN A 1073 8.75 -6.27 51.05
C GLN A 1073 9.58 -5.01 50.80
N THR A 1074 8.96 -4.04 50.14
CA THR A 1074 9.57 -2.76 49.79
C THR A 1074 9.00 -1.64 50.64
N TYR A 1075 9.89 -0.85 51.23
CA TYR A 1075 9.58 0.23 52.15
C TYR A 1075 10.00 1.57 51.53
N GLN A 1076 9.12 2.56 51.62
CA GLN A 1076 9.40 3.93 51.22
C GLN A 1076 9.83 4.73 52.44
N ILE A 1077 10.93 5.45 52.30
CA ILE A 1077 11.57 6.26 53.33
C ILE A 1077 11.59 7.69 52.82
N SER A 1078 10.81 8.55 53.46
CA SER A 1078 10.80 9.98 53.21
C SER A 1078 11.60 10.68 54.30
N ILE A 1079 12.30 11.75 53.93
CA ILE A 1079 13.16 12.52 54.84
C ILE A 1079 12.65 13.95 55.09
N ASN A 1080 11.39 14.23 54.69
CA ASN A 1080 10.72 15.54 54.50
C ASN A 1080 11.23 16.73 55.34
N GLU A 1081 11.25 17.92 54.72
CA GLU A 1081 11.68 19.18 55.33
C GLU A 1081 10.57 19.88 56.15
N PRO A 1082 10.85 20.42 57.35
CA PRO A 1082 10.30 21.71 57.73
C PRO A 1082 10.99 22.76 56.86
N GLY A 1083 10.24 23.53 56.04
CA GLY A 1083 10.71 24.33 54.88
C GLY A 1083 11.77 25.43 55.08
N ALA A 1084 12.88 25.13 55.76
CA ALA A 1084 14.04 26.00 55.97
C ALA A 1084 15.37 25.23 56.19
N ALA A 1085 15.42 23.89 56.13
CA ALA A 1085 16.62 23.11 56.48
C ALA A 1085 17.42 22.67 55.24
N ALA A 1086 18.36 23.50 54.77
CA ALA A 1086 19.35 23.11 53.76
C ALA A 1086 20.67 22.69 54.43
N GLY A 1087 21.29 21.62 53.94
CA GLY A 1087 22.53 21.12 54.52
C GLY A 1087 22.97 19.76 54.00
N LEU A 1088 24.25 19.47 54.19
CA LEU A 1088 24.81 18.15 53.88
C LEU A 1088 24.25 17.12 54.87
N TYR A 1089 23.84 15.96 54.37
CA TYR A 1089 23.42 14.85 55.21
C TYR A 1089 24.03 13.53 54.76
N SER A 1090 23.98 12.52 55.64
CA SER A 1090 24.25 11.14 55.26
C SER A 1090 23.20 10.21 55.85
N ILE A 1091 22.82 9.19 55.09
CA ILE A 1091 21.80 8.19 55.45
C ILE A 1091 22.37 6.78 55.25
N VAL A 1092 22.08 5.88 56.19
CA VAL A 1092 22.47 4.47 56.13
C VAL A 1092 21.41 3.59 56.77
N LEU A 1093 21.14 2.42 56.16
CA LEU A 1093 20.27 1.40 56.73
C LEU A 1093 21.12 0.27 57.31
N ARG A 1094 20.87 -0.10 58.56
CA ARG A 1094 21.50 -1.25 59.22
C ARG A 1094 20.44 -2.23 59.68
N GLN A 1095 20.69 -3.52 59.45
CA GLN A 1095 19.76 -4.56 59.87
C GLN A 1095 20.34 -5.38 61.02
N THR A 1096 19.68 -5.37 62.17
CA THR A 1096 19.99 -6.21 63.33
C THR A 1096 19.06 -7.41 63.37
N LEU A 1097 19.63 -8.59 63.62
CA LEU A 1097 18.88 -9.82 63.86
C LEU A 1097 18.20 -9.72 65.24
N VAL A 1098 16.88 -9.89 65.28
CA VAL A 1098 16.20 -10.26 66.53
C VAL A 1098 16.29 -11.78 66.64
N ALA A 1099 16.93 -12.28 67.68
CA ALA A 1099 16.99 -13.72 67.96
C ALA A 1099 15.55 -14.28 68.02
N SER A 1100 15.21 -15.14 67.06
CA SER A 1100 13.87 -15.70 66.93
C SER A 1100 13.79 -17.02 67.70
N PRO A 1101 12.67 -17.29 68.40
CA PRO A 1101 12.43 -18.58 69.03
C PRO A 1101 12.62 -19.70 67.98
N SER A 1102 13.42 -20.71 68.31
CA SER A 1102 13.68 -21.83 67.39
C SER A 1102 13.71 -23.15 68.14
N MET A 1103 13.42 -24.24 67.42
CA MET A 1103 13.43 -25.60 67.93
C MET A 1103 14.04 -26.50 66.86
N VAL A 1104 14.98 -27.36 67.27
CA VAL A 1104 15.61 -28.36 66.41
C VAL A 1104 15.38 -29.72 67.05
N LEU A 1105 14.75 -30.62 66.30
CA LEU A 1105 14.55 -32.01 66.71
C LEU A 1105 15.83 -32.81 66.41
N ALA A 1106 16.36 -33.53 67.40
CA ALA A 1106 17.50 -34.41 67.20
C ALA A 1106 17.06 -35.66 66.44
N ALA A 1107 18.00 -36.27 65.69
CA ALA A 1107 17.66 -37.42 64.86
C ALA A 1107 17.20 -38.63 65.69
N ILE A 1108 15.99 -39.11 65.42
CA ILE A 1108 15.44 -40.32 66.04
C ILE A 1108 15.96 -41.54 65.26
N ALA A 1109 16.66 -42.44 65.95
CA ALA A 1109 17.12 -43.70 65.37
C ALA A 1109 15.95 -44.68 65.17
N ASP A 1110 16.09 -45.57 64.19
CA ASP A 1110 15.18 -46.71 64.02
C ASP A 1110 15.19 -47.59 65.28
N VAL A 1111 14.02 -48.14 65.64
CA VAL A 1111 13.85 -48.98 66.84
C VAL A 1111 13.19 -50.31 66.48
N GLU A 1112 13.42 -51.35 67.28
CA GLU A 1112 12.74 -52.64 67.08
C GLU A 1112 11.30 -52.64 67.63
N GLU A 1113 10.43 -53.42 67.00
CA GLU A 1113 9.04 -53.63 67.41
C GLU A 1113 8.94 -54.03 68.89
N GLY A 1114 8.17 -53.26 69.66
CA GLY A 1114 8.03 -53.38 71.13
C GLY A 1114 8.95 -52.47 71.95
N SER A 1115 9.86 -51.70 71.32
CA SER A 1115 10.74 -50.74 71.98
C SER A 1115 10.26 -49.30 71.79
N ALA A 1116 10.32 -48.48 72.85
CA ALA A 1116 9.94 -47.07 72.80
C ALA A 1116 11.08 -46.19 72.24
N PRO A 1117 10.83 -45.33 71.24
CA PRO A 1117 11.84 -44.40 70.73
C PRO A 1117 12.11 -43.27 71.73
N GLN A 1118 13.37 -42.83 71.83
CA GLN A 1118 13.70 -41.59 72.54
C GLN A 1118 13.67 -40.42 71.57
N VAL A 1119 12.92 -39.39 71.92
CA VAL A 1119 12.82 -38.16 71.13
C VAL A 1119 13.37 -37.03 71.97
N SER A 1120 14.38 -36.35 71.44
CA SER A 1120 15.00 -35.21 72.10
C SER A 1120 15.24 -34.08 71.11
N GLY A 1121 15.42 -32.88 71.62
CA GLY A 1121 15.71 -31.72 70.80
C GLY A 1121 16.22 -30.56 71.64
N THR A 1122 16.76 -29.56 70.96
CA THR A 1122 17.22 -28.32 71.57
C THR A 1122 16.32 -27.18 71.13
N THR A 1123 16.05 -26.25 72.03
CA THR A 1123 15.36 -25.00 71.74
C THR A 1123 16.30 -23.83 71.97
N ALA A 1124 16.06 -22.72 71.29
CA ALA A 1124 16.74 -21.47 71.60
C ALA A 1124 15.70 -20.37 71.74
N TYR A 1125 15.87 -19.53 72.76
CA TYR A 1125 14.98 -18.39 73.02
C TYR A 1125 13.52 -18.79 73.30
N VAL A 1126 13.33 -19.96 73.94
CA VAL A 1126 12.06 -20.45 74.48
C VAL A 1126 12.20 -20.58 76.00
N ALA A 1127 11.21 -20.12 76.77
CA ALA A 1127 11.29 -20.14 78.24
C ALA A 1127 11.27 -21.58 78.79
N ASP A 1128 12.15 -21.86 79.76
CA ASP A 1128 12.13 -23.10 80.54
C ASP A 1128 10.75 -23.31 81.19
N GLY A 1129 10.28 -24.56 81.21
CA GLY A 1129 8.93 -24.94 81.64
C GLY A 1129 7.89 -24.99 80.50
N SER A 1130 8.22 -24.51 79.30
CA SER A 1130 7.36 -24.64 78.11
C SER A 1130 7.20 -26.11 77.69
N ILE A 1131 6.03 -26.48 77.15
CA ILE A 1131 5.71 -27.88 76.77
C ILE A 1131 5.85 -28.07 75.26
N VAL A 1132 6.65 -29.06 74.87
CA VAL A 1132 6.74 -29.60 73.52
C VAL A 1132 5.81 -30.80 73.43
N ARG A 1133 4.81 -30.73 72.55
CA ARG A 1133 3.92 -31.84 72.22
C ARG A 1133 4.49 -32.63 71.06
N LEU A 1134 4.74 -33.91 71.30
CA LEU A 1134 5.21 -34.88 70.32
C LEU A 1134 4.05 -35.73 69.84
N THR A 1135 3.80 -35.72 68.54
CA THR A 1135 2.69 -36.44 67.92
C THR A 1135 3.23 -37.52 67.00
N PHE A 1136 3.02 -38.78 67.36
CA PHE A 1136 3.44 -39.95 66.59
C PHE A 1136 2.30 -40.42 65.69
N THR A 1137 2.56 -40.40 64.39
CA THR A 1137 1.62 -40.80 63.35
C THR A 1137 2.18 -41.99 62.58
N SER A 1138 1.42 -43.09 62.57
CA SER A 1138 1.70 -44.26 61.73
C SER A 1138 0.53 -44.48 60.76
N LEU A 1139 0.81 -45.08 59.61
CA LEU A 1139 -0.20 -45.34 58.57
C LEU A 1139 -1.26 -46.38 58.99
N THR A 1140 -1.02 -47.13 60.07
CA THR A 1140 -1.84 -48.31 60.46
C THR A 1140 -2.45 -48.23 61.86
N LYS A 1141 -2.18 -47.16 62.64
CA LYS A 1141 -2.71 -46.96 64.01
C LYS A 1141 -3.09 -45.49 64.26
N ALA A 1142 -4.02 -45.26 65.18
CA ALA A 1142 -4.44 -43.91 65.59
C ALA A 1142 -3.27 -43.08 66.17
N VAL A 1143 -3.31 -41.77 65.91
CA VAL A 1143 -2.32 -40.78 66.35
C VAL A 1143 -2.14 -40.81 67.88
N THR A 1144 -0.89 -40.86 68.35
CA THR A 1144 -0.57 -40.89 69.79
C THR A 1144 0.31 -39.69 70.15
N THR A 1145 0.00 -39.00 71.25
CA THR A 1145 0.73 -37.79 71.67
C THR A 1145 1.45 -37.97 73.02
N VAL A 1146 2.66 -37.42 73.14
CA VAL A 1146 3.47 -37.39 74.37
C VAL A 1146 3.98 -35.96 74.56
N ASP A 1147 3.86 -35.42 75.78
CA ASP A 1147 4.34 -34.07 76.10
C ASP A 1147 5.72 -34.13 76.80
N ALA A 1148 6.62 -33.21 76.45
CA ALA A 1148 7.96 -33.06 77.02
C ALA A 1148 8.15 -31.62 77.52
N THR A 1149 8.75 -31.44 78.69
CA THR A 1149 9.03 -30.10 79.23
C THR A 1149 10.42 -29.63 78.84
N ILE A 1150 10.54 -28.38 78.41
CA ILE A 1150 11.83 -27.74 78.10
C ILE A 1150 12.53 -27.37 79.41
N THR A 1151 13.76 -27.82 79.59
CA THR A 1151 14.64 -27.45 80.70
C THR A 1151 16.04 -27.18 80.16
N ALA A 1152 16.64 -26.05 80.54
CA ALA A 1152 17.97 -25.65 80.09
C ALA A 1152 18.13 -25.70 78.56
N ASN A 1153 17.16 -25.16 77.82
CA ASN A 1153 17.14 -25.11 76.35
C ASN A 1153 17.09 -26.49 75.64
N ALA A 1154 16.67 -27.54 76.32
CA ALA A 1154 16.51 -28.87 75.73
C ALA A 1154 15.23 -29.56 76.22
N PHE A 1155 14.71 -30.50 75.45
CA PHE A 1155 13.62 -31.39 75.85
C PHE A 1155 13.96 -32.83 75.47
N SER A 1156 13.42 -33.78 76.24
CA SER A 1156 13.49 -35.20 75.94
C SER A 1156 12.24 -35.91 76.44
N ALA A 1157 11.71 -36.83 75.65
CA ALA A 1157 10.61 -37.70 76.04
C ALA A 1157 10.74 -39.07 75.40
N THR A 1158 10.19 -40.07 76.08
CA THR A 1158 10.10 -41.45 75.62
C THR A 1158 8.76 -41.66 74.93
N GLY A 1159 8.79 -42.07 73.66
CA GLY A 1159 7.61 -42.33 72.85
C GLY A 1159 6.88 -43.64 73.22
N PRO A 1160 5.78 -43.97 72.53
CA PRO A 1160 5.02 -45.20 72.79
C PRO A 1160 5.81 -46.46 72.38
N ALA A 1161 5.76 -47.51 73.19
CA ALA A 1161 6.43 -48.80 72.90
C ALA A 1161 5.63 -49.72 71.96
N ASP A 1162 4.36 -49.41 71.71
CA ASP A 1162 3.40 -50.22 70.96
C ASP A 1162 3.13 -49.66 69.54
N LEU A 1163 4.14 -48.99 68.98
CA LEU A 1163 4.10 -48.49 67.60
C LEU A 1163 4.18 -49.67 66.61
N PRO A 1164 3.32 -49.70 65.58
CA PRO A 1164 3.31 -50.80 64.62
C PRO A 1164 4.54 -50.77 63.71
N LYS A 1165 4.99 -51.95 63.24
CA LYS A 1165 6.09 -52.08 62.29
C LYS A 1165 5.89 -51.19 61.05
N GLY A 1166 6.93 -50.45 60.68
CA GLY A 1166 6.93 -49.54 59.52
C GLY A 1166 7.35 -48.11 59.87
N GLY A 1167 7.22 -47.20 58.91
CA GLY A 1167 7.58 -45.80 59.09
C GLY A 1167 6.62 -45.08 60.04
N VAL A 1168 7.17 -44.43 61.06
CA VAL A 1168 6.43 -43.59 62.02
C VAL A 1168 6.96 -42.17 61.91
N THR A 1169 6.05 -41.22 61.75
CA THR A 1169 6.38 -39.80 61.69
C THR A 1169 6.08 -39.13 63.02
N VAL A 1170 7.07 -38.48 63.60
CA VAL A 1170 6.96 -37.69 64.82
C VAL A 1170 6.95 -36.22 64.45
N MET A 1171 5.93 -35.51 64.92
CA MET A 1171 5.86 -34.06 64.85
C MET A 1171 6.01 -33.48 66.25
N ALA A 1172 7.01 -32.61 66.45
CA ALA A 1172 7.23 -31.85 67.66
C ALA A 1172 6.73 -30.42 67.48
N GLU A 1173 5.85 -29.96 68.37
CA GLU A 1173 5.32 -28.60 68.34
C GLU A 1173 5.26 -27.98 69.74
N ILE A 1174 5.37 -26.66 69.83
CA ILE A 1174 5.11 -25.89 71.05
C ILE A 1174 3.89 -25.00 70.75
N ALA A 1175 2.72 -25.44 71.21
CA ALA A 1175 1.45 -24.79 70.88
C ALA A 1175 1.44 -23.31 71.27
N GLY A 1176 1.10 -22.42 70.33
CA GLY A 1176 1.02 -20.97 70.56
C GLY A 1176 2.35 -20.21 70.52
N SER A 1177 3.49 -20.87 70.26
CA SER A 1177 4.83 -20.23 70.23
C SER A 1177 5.19 -19.53 68.92
N GLY A 1178 4.44 -19.78 67.84
CA GLY A 1178 4.76 -19.28 66.50
C GLY A 1178 5.94 -19.98 65.81
N ILE A 1179 6.57 -20.97 66.45
CA ILE A 1179 7.63 -21.80 65.86
C ILE A 1179 6.97 -22.88 64.97
N ALA A 1180 7.48 -23.08 63.75
CA ALA A 1180 7.00 -24.12 62.86
C ALA A 1180 7.26 -25.53 63.46
N PRO A 1181 6.24 -26.42 63.49
CA PRO A 1181 6.42 -27.79 63.97
C PRO A 1181 7.57 -28.50 63.24
N GLN A 1182 8.39 -29.23 64.00
CA GLN A 1182 9.50 -30.01 63.45
C GLN A 1182 9.05 -31.46 63.28
N THR A 1183 9.30 -32.04 62.11
CA THR A 1183 8.83 -33.37 61.78
C THR A 1183 9.98 -34.28 61.38
N GLN A 1184 10.00 -35.50 61.91
CA GLN A 1184 10.98 -36.52 61.52
C GLN A 1184 10.31 -37.89 61.41
N THR A 1185 10.75 -38.66 60.43
CA THR A 1185 10.32 -40.05 60.26
C THR A 1185 11.46 -41.00 60.65
N PHE A 1186 11.13 -42.04 61.42
CA PHE A 1186 12.00 -43.17 61.72
C PHE A 1186 11.21 -44.47 61.50
N THR A 1187 11.91 -45.60 61.42
CA THR A 1187 11.29 -46.90 61.13
C THR A 1187 11.28 -47.78 62.37
N VAL A 1188 10.11 -48.38 62.66
CA VAL A 1188 10.01 -49.49 63.60
C VAL A 1188 10.27 -50.79 62.84
N GLN A 1189 11.41 -51.42 63.10
CA GLN A 1189 11.85 -52.63 62.41
C GLN A 1189 11.31 -53.90 63.11
N ALA A 1190 11.04 -54.96 62.34
CA ALA A 1190 10.61 -56.22 62.92
C ALA A 1190 11.73 -56.82 63.77
N LYS A 1191 11.38 -57.32 64.97
CA LYS A 1191 12.33 -57.98 65.85
C LYS A 1191 12.99 -59.18 65.14
N ALA A 1192 14.30 -59.14 64.95
CA ALA A 1192 15.03 -60.20 64.28
C ALA A 1192 15.14 -61.46 65.18
N ALA A 1193 14.88 -62.64 64.62
CA ALA A 1193 15.21 -63.91 65.26
C ALA A 1193 16.73 -64.14 65.19
N PRO A 1194 17.40 -64.58 66.28
CA PRO A 1194 18.86 -64.54 66.34
C PRO A 1194 19.52 -65.63 65.47
N PRO A 1195 20.51 -65.31 64.62
CA PRO A 1195 21.39 -66.29 64.00
C PRO A 1195 22.85 -66.19 64.47
N ALA A 1196 23.55 -67.30 64.30
CA ALA A 1196 24.82 -67.68 64.92
C ALA A 1196 26.07 -66.90 64.45
N GLN A 1197 27.07 -66.88 65.35
CA GLN A 1197 28.41 -66.29 65.20
C GLN A 1197 29.24 -66.86 64.04
N ALA A 1198 30.05 -65.98 63.40
CA ALA A 1198 31.45 -66.28 63.06
C ALA A 1198 32.26 -64.98 62.83
N THR A 1199 33.54 -65.09 63.15
CA THR A 1199 34.58 -64.08 63.45
C THR A 1199 35.33 -63.50 62.23
N PRO A 1200 36.13 -62.41 62.41
CA PRO A 1200 36.59 -61.50 61.35
C PRO A 1200 38.07 -61.67 60.96
N VAL A 1201 38.49 -61.15 59.79
CA VAL A 1201 39.91 -60.88 59.46
C VAL A 1201 40.06 -59.59 58.61
N PRO A 1202 41.14 -58.78 58.80
CA PRO A 1202 41.23 -57.37 58.41
C PRO A 1202 42.13 -57.07 57.19
N VAL A 1203 41.89 -55.86 56.63
CA VAL A 1203 42.73 -54.86 55.92
C VAL A 1203 44.07 -55.27 55.27
N ASP A 1204 44.29 -54.88 54.00
CA ASP A 1204 45.42 -54.01 53.55
C ASP A 1204 45.59 -53.88 52.01
N HIS A 1205 45.52 -52.63 51.52
CA HIS A 1205 46.30 -52.00 50.43
C HIS A 1205 46.00 -52.28 48.91
N PRO A 1206 46.49 -51.45 47.94
CA PRO A 1206 45.68 -50.53 47.12
C PRO A 1206 45.75 -50.75 45.57
N LEU A 1207 44.92 -49.98 44.84
CA LEU A 1207 44.88 -49.73 43.36
C LEU A 1207 44.21 -50.78 42.45
N ALA A 1208 43.04 -50.43 41.90
CA ALA A 1208 42.58 -50.78 40.55
C ALA A 1208 41.44 -49.81 40.14
N LEU A 1209 41.63 -48.89 39.18
CA LEU A 1209 41.40 -49.06 37.73
C LEU A 1209 39.94 -49.36 37.35
N GLY A 1210 39.26 -48.32 36.83
CA GLY A 1210 38.89 -48.25 35.42
C GLY A 1210 37.88 -49.25 34.84
N ALA A 1211 36.78 -48.66 34.36
CA ALA A 1211 35.97 -49.07 33.20
C ALA A 1211 34.94 -50.20 33.37
N LEU A 1212 33.66 -49.82 33.28
CA LEU A 1212 32.73 -50.48 32.37
C LEU A 1212 31.67 -49.49 31.88
N ALA A 1213 31.80 -49.10 30.62
CA ALA A 1213 30.78 -48.40 29.85
C ALA A 1213 29.86 -49.42 29.14
N VAL A 1214 28.71 -48.90 28.69
CA VAL A 1214 27.80 -49.41 27.64
C VAL A 1214 26.62 -50.27 28.12
N MET A 1215 25.43 -49.66 28.18
CA MET A 1215 24.34 -50.07 27.29
C MET A 1215 23.30 -48.95 27.06
N ILE A 1216 23.42 -48.35 25.87
CA ILE A 1216 22.38 -48.15 24.84
C ILE A 1216 21.31 -47.05 25.02
N ALA A 1217 21.38 -46.15 24.03
CA ALA A 1217 20.43 -45.14 23.60
C ALA A 1217 19.09 -45.70 23.11
N GLY A 1218 18.03 -44.88 23.16
CA GLY A 1218 16.75 -45.24 22.55
C GLY A 1218 15.72 -44.10 22.49
N PHE A 1219 15.76 -43.37 21.38
CA PHE A 1219 14.64 -42.73 20.68
C PHE A 1219 13.99 -41.43 21.19
N ALA A 1220 13.99 -40.48 20.26
CA ALA A 1220 13.14 -39.31 20.20
C ALA A 1220 11.73 -39.65 19.64
N ALA A 1221 10.79 -38.75 19.98
CA ALA A 1221 9.62 -38.28 19.22
C ALA A 1221 8.20 -38.78 19.60
N ARG A 1222 7.35 -37.76 19.84
CA ARG A 1222 5.85 -37.68 19.82
C ARG A 1222 5.11 -38.43 20.94
N GLY A 1223 4.08 -37.89 21.59
CA GLY A 1223 3.31 -36.64 21.45
C GLY A 1223 1.92 -36.81 22.09
N GLN A 1224 1.25 -35.67 22.39
CA GLN A 1224 -0.18 -35.53 22.76
C GLN A 1224 -0.59 -36.03 24.18
N ARG A 1225 -1.51 -35.43 24.94
CA ARG A 1225 -2.76 -34.69 24.62
C ARG A 1225 -3.31 -33.95 25.86
N ARG A 1226 -4.03 -32.84 25.59
CA ARG A 1226 -5.00 -32.04 26.37
C ARG A 1226 -5.73 -32.71 27.56
N VAL A 1227 -6.08 -31.90 28.58
CA VAL A 1227 -7.45 -31.51 29.10
C VAL A 1227 -7.25 -30.44 30.21
N LYS A 1228 -7.67 -29.16 30.10
CA LYS A 1228 -8.98 -28.48 30.24
C LYS A 1228 -9.43 -28.18 31.70
N GLN A 1229 -9.81 -26.90 31.93
CA GLN A 1229 -10.62 -26.28 33.02
C GLN A 1229 -9.89 -26.11 34.37
N ARG A 1230 -9.82 -24.94 35.03
CA ARG A 1230 -10.72 -23.77 35.16
C ARG A 1230 -9.95 -22.45 35.15
#